data_AF-A0A356TQ93-F1
#
_entry.id   AF-A0A356TQ93-F1
#
_cell.length_a   1.000
_cell.length_b   1.000
_cell.length_c   1.000
_cell.angle_alpha   90.00
_cell.angle_beta   90.00
_cell.angle_gamma   90.00
#
_symmetry.space_group_name_H-M   'P 1'
#
loop_
_entity.id
_entity.type
_entity.pdbx_description
1 polymer ?
#
loop_
_entity_poly.entity_id
_entity_poly.type
_entity_poly.pdbx_seq_one_letter_code
_entity_poly.pdbx_strand_id
1 'polypeptide(L)'
;EVDDGFALFALVTQTATGEVAAVRLTNDPEGQEDRELAGPIDADERIPGFTFIPVGEVPSSVVVRENDPKRAYVLNRGSSSISVIDLSVIRKGTGSLPETVMLEQDSRPSAMILTPSEDALLVALPGLGQIARIPLDEDGNLGEVTYVDLSTDVPPPVDLSTVPADALPPQYAFTCPATTLIRPPITAPREPVVPVDPLPEPWSFLVDPETGQVLISDLRYPIIRRIDPETLVESTPLSVSVPTRALALTPFVPATVDATESTERYLYAIDATDRSVLAIDVSDEARPTFGAVLPVSVGGQTDRLELPREARGLAVATPRYDAADPTAPRCEGLTDEAEQAGPASFYGVFLAVASLDGFVYFYDVYDRDTECRGVGCARTARSGDEYVVIARHRPRLGGLNENGPALGADPSWDTDGRGTVSLQADGTAGAASELVPTLEPVTCAAPLSRAFPDVTEGEDARVCLVLDPFAAKADTITLSYGGRIPFTTTSGANFEAGSNLVETRGDPCREGVIGSEQVPADGPLAGYPGDRLVITGDLPPSILESEDVALRRRCEQLVERTVSGATTPISLPILRALSMPMDGRDTYAGRLVLADPAGSTLDQVIECYPELAQVEVRASDAFVVESRRSGFLHPIVRGADGECTVDPDRLAQGLRGRARFDQTFENEFITFALGERPPLLSAPTLTFTVAEIPLPSRVDVSSIGTSSSASSLLSRIVYNEVDERLYVVDQARVG
;
A
#
# COMPACT_ATOMS: atom_id res chain seq x y z
N GLU A 1 50.49 2.34 -17.63
CA GLU A 1 50.30 1.04 -16.94
C GLU A 1 48.94 0.54 -17.35
N VAL A 2 48.84 -0.76 -17.65
CA VAL A 2 47.58 -1.41 -18.05
C VAL A 2 46.79 -1.59 -16.76
N ASP A 3 45.58 -1.03 -16.74
CA ASP A 3 44.62 -1.14 -15.64
C ASP A 3 44.10 -2.58 -15.65
N ASP A 4 44.65 -3.45 -14.79
CA ASP A 4 44.13 -4.81 -14.61
C ASP A 4 42.69 -4.67 -14.07
N GLY A 5 41.71 -5.00 -14.91
CA GLY A 5 40.29 -4.82 -14.60
C GLY A 5 39.88 -5.47 -13.28
N PHE A 6 39.23 -4.69 -12.41
CA PHE A 6 38.67 -5.20 -11.17
C PHE A 6 37.52 -6.19 -11.46
N ALA A 7 37.61 -7.41 -10.92
CA ALA A 7 36.53 -8.40 -10.96
C ALA A 7 35.71 -8.32 -9.67
N LEU A 8 34.38 -8.17 -9.80
CA LEU A 8 33.46 -8.09 -8.67
C LEU A 8 32.94 -9.48 -8.31
N PHE A 9 32.99 -9.82 -7.03
CA PHE A 9 32.56 -11.10 -6.50
C PHE A 9 31.57 -10.92 -5.35
N ALA A 10 30.60 -11.83 -5.24
CA ALA A 10 29.71 -11.94 -4.10
C ALA A 10 29.94 -13.25 -3.35
N LEU A 11 29.82 -13.24 -2.03
CA LEU A 11 29.70 -14.45 -1.22
C LEU A 11 28.21 -14.65 -0.89
N VAL A 12 27.67 -15.80 -1.28
CA VAL A 12 26.25 -16.12 -1.12
C VAL A 12 26.10 -17.33 -0.21
N THR A 13 25.33 -17.17 0.85
CA THR A 13 25.01 -18.24 1.80
C THR A 13 23.89 -19.14 1.27
N GLN A 14 24.11 -20.45 1.30
CA GLN A 14 23.09 -21.45 0.97
C GLN A 14 22.49 -22.01 2.26
N THR A 15 21.39 -21.40 2.70
CA THR A 15 20.79 -21.69 4.01
C THR A 15 20.38 -23.16 4.18
N ALA A 16 19.95 -23.82 3.10
CA ALA A 16 19.46 -25.20 3.14
C ALA A 16 20.60 -26.24 3.22
N THR A 17 21.77 -25.96 2.63
CA THR A 17 22.90 -26.89 2.59
C THR A 17 23.98 -26.56 3.62
N GLY A 18 23.96 -25.35 4.19
CA GLY A 18 24.97 -24.93 5.17
C GLY A 18 26.30 -24.58 4.51
N GLU A 19 26.26 -23.98 3.32
CA GLU A 19 27.43 -23.71 2.50
C GLU A 19 27.54 -22.22 2.14
N VAL A 20 28.74 -21.79 1.74
CA VAL A 20 28.97 -20.49 1.09
C VAL A 20 29.57 -20.73 -0.29
N ALA A 21 29.03 -20.04 -1.28
CA ALA A 21 29.55 -20.02 -2.65
C ALA A 21 30.02 -18.61 -3.01
N ALA A 22 31.11 -18.52 -3.77
CA ALA A 22 31.53 -17.28 -4.41
C ALA A 22 30.91 -17.19 -5.80
N VAL A 23 30.34 -16.04 -6.15
CA VAL A 23 29.70 -15.79 -7.43
C VAL A 23 30.40 -14.61 -8.09
N ARG A 24 30.78 -14.76 -9.36
CA ARG A 24 31.30 -13.66 -10.16
C ARG A 24 30.14 -12.80 -10.67
N LEU A 25 30.21 -11.50 -10.43
CA LEU A 25 29.15 -10.53 -10.76
C LEU A 25 29.44 -9.75 -12.04
N THR A 26 30.70 -9.56 -12.42
CA THR A 26 31.13 -8.83 -13.63
C THR A 26 31.99 -9.69 -14.56
N ASN A 27 31.92 -9.40 -15.86
CA ASN A 27 32.76 -10.04 -16.89
C ASN A 27 34.10 -9.30 -17.03
N ASP A 28 35.12 -10.03 -17.48
CA ASP A 28 36.40 -9.48 -17.93
C ASP A 28 36.16 -8.52 -19.11
N PRO A 29 36.64 -7.27 -19.08
CA PRO A 29 36.31 -6.25 -20.10
C PRO A 29 36.90 -6.50 -21.51
N GLU A 30 37.74 -7.52 -21.72
CA GLU A 30 38.34 -7.80 -23.03
C GLU A 30 37.63 -8.91 -23.83
N GLY A 31 36.59 -8.52 -24.57
CA GLY A 31 36.44 -8.92 -25.97
C GLY A 31 36.23 -10.41 -26.33
N GLN A 32 35.37 -11.15 -25.65
CA GLN A 32 34.78 -12.38 -26.21
C GLN A 32 33.26 -12.27 -26.31
N GLU A 33 32.74 -12.51 -27.51
CA GLU A 33 31.32 -12.46 -27.87
C GLU A 33 30.49 -13.60 -27.24
N ASP A 34 31.12 -14.48 -26.47
CA ASP A 34 30.45 -15.49 -25.67
C ASP A 34 30.16 -14.94 -24.27
N ARG A 35 28.88 -14.58 -24.06
CA ARG A 35 28.30 -14.24 -22.75
C ARG A 35 28.45 -15.43 -21.78
N GLU A 36 29.61 -15.64 -21.17
CA GLU A 36 29.66 -16.42 -19.94
C GLU A 36 28.91 -15.64 -18.86
N LEU A 37 27.87 -16.28 -18.34
CA LEU A 37 26.90 -15.73 -17.40
C LEU A 37 27.55 -15.51 -16.03
N ALA A 38 27.12 -14.47 -15.32
CA ALA A 38 27.30 -14.40 -13.87
C ALA A 38 26.98 -15.76 -13.24
N GLY A 39 27.87 -16.29 -12.42
CA GLY A 39 27.82 -17.69 -12.02
C GLY A 39 28.76 -18.03 -10.86
N PRO A 40 28.59 -19.21 -10.25
CA PRO A 40 29.48 -19.67 -9.21
C PRO A 40 30.91 -19.75 -9.76
N ILE A 41 31.87 -19.27 -8.98
CA ILE A 41 33.28 -19.46 -9.25
C ILE A 41 33.60 -20.88 -8.82
N ASP A 42 34.14 -21.70 -9.71
CA ASP A 42 34.64 -23.02 -9.38
C ASP A 42 36.12 -23.13 -9.80
N ALA A 43 36.97 -23.56 -8.89
CA ALA A 43 38.38 -23.83 -9.20
C ALA A 43 38.56 -25.05 -10.13
N ASP A 44 37.53 -25.89 -10.27
CA ASP A 44 37.43 -26.93 -11.30
C ASP A 44 36.03 -26.90 -11.93
N GLU A 45 35.90 -26.19 -13.05
CA GLU A 45 34.65 -26.00 -13.80
C GLU A 45 33.99 -27.32 -14.26
N ARG A 46 34.73 -28.44 -14.24
CA ARG A 46 34.18 -29.77 -14.59
C ARG A 46 33.30 -30.36 -13.48
N ILE A 47 33.39 -29.81 -12.26
CA ILE A 47 32.63 -30.27 -11.10
C ILE A 47 31.81 -29.06 -10.60
N PRO A 48 30.51 -28.98 -10.96
CA PRO A 48 29.66 -27.90 -10.49
C PRO A 48 29.64 -27.83 -8.95
N GLY A 49 29.96 -26.66 -8.40
CA GLY A 49 30.01 -26.41 -6.96
C GLY A 49 31.26 -26.95 -6.26
N PHE A 50 32.34 -27.23 -7.01
CA PHE A 50 33.62 -27.69 -6.49
C PHE A 50 34.16 -26.85 -5.32
N THR A 51 33.87 -25.55 -5.32
CA THR A 51 34.33 -24.63 -4.26
C THR A 51 33.25 -24.15 -3.32
N PHE A 52 32.14 -24.91 -3.19
CA PHE A 52 31.16 -24.63 -2.13
C PHE A 52 31.78 -25.01 -0.80
N ILE A 53 31.89 -24.03 0.10
CA ILE A 53 32.60 -24.19 1.37
C ILE A 53 31.58 -24.53 2.45
N PRO A 54 31.64 -25.73 3.08
CA PRO A 54 30.76 -26.07 4.18
C PRO A 54 31.10 -25.23 5.40
N VAL A 55 30.10 -24.67 6.05
CA VAL A 55 30.24 -23.81 7.24
C VAL A 55 29.52 -24.41 8.43
N GLY A 56 28.23 -24.16 8.57
CA GLY A 56 27.39 -24.61 9.68
C GLY A 56 25.91 -24.57 9.30
N GLU A 57 25.04 -24.81 10.28
CA GLU A 57 23.61 -24.91 10.02
C GLU A 57 22.96 -23.52 9.88
N VAL A 58 22.18 -23.32 8.82
CA VAL A 58 21.41 -22.10 8.55
C VAL A 58 22.31 -20.84 8.58
N PRO A 59 23.29 -20.72 7.65
CA PRO A 59 24.10 -19.52 7.51
C PRO A 59 23.19 -18.31 7.23
N SER A 60 23.42 -17.23 7.95
CA SER A 60 22.50 -16.08 8.07
C SER A 60 23.15 -14.72 7.81
N SER A 61 24.45 -14.59 8.04
CA SER A 61 25.24 -13.39 7.69
C SER A 61 26.63 -13.79 7.22
N VAL A 62 27.21 -12.99 6.33
CA VAL A 62 28.61 -13.09 5.90
C VAL A 62 29.20 -11.68 5.85
N VAL A 63 30.40 -11.51 6.40
CA VAL A 63 31.15 -10.24 6.36
C VAL A 63 32.60 -10.48 6.01
N VAL A 64 33.22 -9.49 5.37
CA VAL A 64 34.62 -9.48 4.92
C VAL A 64 35.18 -8.10 5.26
N ARG A 65 36.43 -8.04 5.73
CA ARG A 65 37.12 -6.77 5.94
C ARG A 65 37.40 -6.11 4.60
N GLU A 66 37.05 -4.85 4.46
CA GLU A 66 37.28 -4.05 3.27
C GLU A 66 38.78 -3.77 3.08
N ASN A 67 39.50 -3.43 4.16
CA ASN A 67 40.92 -3.07 4.08
C ASN A 67 41.87 -4.27 4.00
N ASP A 68 41.41 -5.46 4.39
CA ASP A 68 42.18 -6.71 4.30
C ASP A 68 41.28 -7.92 3.99
N PRO A 69 40.82 -8.08 2.73
CA PRO A 69 39.83 -9.08 2.33
C PRO A 69 40.44 -10.49 2.15
N LYS A 70 41.21 -10.95 3.14
CA LYS A 70 41.80 -12.31 3.16
C LYS A 70 40.87 -13.35 3.73
N ARG A 71 39.93 -12.94 4.60
CA ARG A 71 39.05 -13.83 5.33
C ARG A 71 37.61 -13.37 5.27
N ALA A 72 36.69 -14.33 5.25
CA ALA A 72 35.27 -14.11 5.47
C ALA A 72 34.82 -14.75 6.78
N TYR A 73 33.90 -14.09 7.46
CA TYR A 73 33.27 -14.57 8.68
C TYR A 73 31.81 -14.87 8.38
N VAL A 74 31.37 -16.08 8.70
CA VAL A 74 30.02 -16.57 8.38
C VAL A 74 29.30 -16.92 9.67
N LEU A 75 28.17 -16.26 9.90
CA LEU A 75 27.33 -16.47 11.07
C LEU A 75 26.31 -17.59 10.80
N ASN A 76 26.39 -18.67 11.59
CA ASN A 76 25.52 -19.83 11.47
C ASN A 76 24.46 -19.81 12.58
N ARG A 77 23.20 -19.59 12.21
CA ARG A 77 22.10 -19.45 13.16
C ARG A 77 21.71 -20.77 13.80
N GLY A 78 21.66 -21.85 13.02
CA GLY A 78 21.23 -23.17 13.49
C GLY A 78 22.22 -23.78 14.47
N SER A 79 23.52 -23.64 14.19
CA SER A 79 24.59 -24.18 15.04
C SER A 79 25.10 -23.21 16.10
N SER A 80 24.59 -21.97 16.16
CA SER A 80 25.06 -20.90 17.06
C SER A 80 26.59 -20.75 17.04
N SER A 81 27.15 -20.54 15.85
CA SER A 81 28.59 -20.51 15.63
C SER A 81 28.99 -19.51 14.55
N ILE A 82 30.29 -19.16 14.51
CA ILE A 82 30.89 -18.37 13.45
C ILE A 82 31.97 -19.21 12.76
N SER A 83 31.89 -19.34 11.44
CA SER A 83 32.92 -19.99 10.63
C SER A 83 33.83 -18.95 9.98
N VAL A 84 35.14 -19.16 10.05
CA VAL A 84 36.18 -18.30 9.46
C VAL A 84 36.74 -18.99 8.22
N ILE A 85 36.55 -18.36 7.07
CA ILE A 85 36.97 -18.88 5.77
C ILE A 85 38.18 -18.09 5.29
N ASP A 86 39.27 -18.78 4.95
CA ASP A 86 40.35 -18.20 4.14
C ASP A 86 39.90 -18.10 2.68
N LEU A 87 39.80 -16.87 2.16
CA LEU A 87 39.27 -16.62 0.81
C LEU A 87 40.20 -17.11 -0.30
N SER A 88 41.47 -17.43 0.01
CA SER A 88 42.38 -18.04 -0.97
C SER A 88 41.93 -19.44 -1.40
N VAL A 89 41.11 -20.13 -0.59
CA VAL A 89 40.56 -21.46 -0.89
C VAL A 89 39.61 -21.42 -2.08
N ILE A 90 38.81 -20.36 -2.20
CA ILE A 90 37.85 -20.17 -3.30
C ILE A 90 38.56 -20.17 -4.66
N ARG A 91 39.75 -19.54 -4.74
CA ARG A 91 40.52 -19.47 -6.00
C ARG A 91 41.37 -20.71 -6.26
N LYS A 92 41.91 -21.33 -5.20
CA LYS A 92 42.88 -22.44 -5.34
C LYS A 92 42.23 -23.82 -5.33
N GLY A 93 40.96 -23.92 -4.94
CA GLY A 93 40.23 -25.19 -4.78
C GLY A 93 40.83 -26.14 -3.74
N THR A 94 41.79 -25.67 -2.95
CA THR A 94 42.56 -26.45 -1.98
C THR A 94 42.82 -25.59 -0.75
N GLY A 95 42.48 -26.12 0.42
CA GLY A 95 42.49 -25.37 1.67
C GLY A 95 42.14 -26.21 2.89
N SER A 96 42.37 -25.68 4.09
CA SER A 96 41.85 -26.25 5.33
C SER A 96 40.36 -25.98 5.46
N LEU A 97 39.66 -26.84 6.19
CA LEU A 97 38.27 -26.55 6.59
C LEU A 97 38.20 -25.25 7.39
N PRO A 98 37.07 -24.51 7.33
CA PRO A 98 36.89 -23.28 8.10
C PRO A 98 37.11 -23.52 9.60
N GLU A 99 37.82 -22.60 10.24
CA GLU A 99 37.85 -22.54 11.70
C GLU A 99 36.46 -22.16 12.21
N THR A 100 36.01 -22.74 13.32
CA THR A 100 34.67 -22.47 13.86
C THR A 100 34.74 -22.09 15.33
N VAL A 101 34.13 -20.97 15.68
CA VAL A 101 33.98 -20.48 17.05
C VAL A 101 32.54 -20.65 17.49
N MET A 102 32.33 -21.27 18.65
CA MET A 102 31.00 -21.48 19.21
C MET A 102 30.55 -20.26 20.01
N LEU A 103 29.30 -19.85 19.80
CA LEU A 103 28.61 -18.89 20.63
C LEU A 103 27.85 -19.62 21.75
N GLU A 104 27.31 -18.87 22.69
CA GLU A 104 26.48 -19.42 23.76
C GLU A 104 25.26 -20.17 23.20
N GLN A 105 24.90 -21.28 23.88
CA GLN A 105 23.75 -22.10 23.48
C GLN A 105 22.46 -21.28 23.54
N ASP A 106 21.51 -21.61 22.67
CA ASP A 106 20.22 -20.93 22.54
C ASP A 106 20.29 -19.44 22.13
N SER A 107 21.49 -18.91 21.82
CA SER A 107 21.66 -17.51 21.41
C SER A 107 20.96 -17.12 20.11
N ARG A 108 20.75 -18.08 19.19
CA ARG A 108 20.00 -17.92 17.94
C ARG A 108 20.43 -16.69 17.15
N PRO A 109 21.72 -16.57 16.81
CA PRO A 109 22.26 -15.33 16.27
C PRO A 109 21.60 -14.98 14.92
N SER A 110 21.33 -13.69 14.70
CA SER A 110 20.53 -13.23 13.54
C SER A 110 21.28 -12.36 12.56
N ALA A 111 22.24 -11.56 13.04
CA ALA A 111 23.03 -10.64 12.23
C ALA A 111 24.45 -10.49 12.78
N MET A 112 25.37 -10.17 11.88
CA MET A 112 26.77 -9.93 12.20
C MET A 112 27.30 -8.82 11.30
N ILE A 113 28.03 -7.86 11.89
CA ILE A 113 28.73 -6.77 11.20
C ILE A 113 30.16 -6.64 11.73
N LEU A 114 31.02 -5.98 10.96
CA LEU A 114 32.29 -5.46 11.46
C LEU A 114 32.07 -4.13 12.17
N THR A 115 32.88 -3.82 13.18
CA THR A 115 33.01 -2.46 13.71
C THR A 115 33.53 -1.51 12.61
N PRO A 116 33.28 -0.19 12.70
CA PRO A 116 33.80 0.76 11.71
C PRO A 116 35.32 0.73 11.55
N SER A 117 36.03 0.37 12.62
CA SER A 117 37.48 0.19 12.68
C SER A 117 37.95 -1.16 12.12
N GLU A 118 37.03 -2.07 11.78
CA GLU A 118 37.25 -3.45 11.34
C GLU A 118 38.09 -4.30 12.31
N ASP A 119 38.11 -3.91 13.59
CA ASP A 119 38.89 -4.54 14.65
C ASP A 119 38.08 -5.58 15.45
N ALA A 120 36.78 -5.68 15.22
CA ALA A 120 35.90 -6.59 15.94
C ALA A 120 34.64 -6.91 15.13
N LEU A 121 34.02 -8.04 15.46
CA LEU A 121 32.67 -8.39 15.03
C LEU A 121 31.66 -8.02 16.11
N LEU A 122 30.53 -7.48 15.70
CA LEU A 122 29.32 -7.38 16.52
C LEU A 122 28.29 -8.39 16.05
N VAL A 123 27.69 -9.12 16.98
CA VAL A 123 26.73 -10.20 16.70
C VAL A 123 25.45 -9.97 17.50
N ALA A 124 24.30 -10.02 16.84
CA ALA A 124 22.99 -9.89 17.47
C ALA A 124 22.54 -11.27 17.97
N LEU A 125 22.22 -11.38 19.26
CA LEU A 125 21.86 -12.64 19.93
C LEU A 125 20.43 -12.55 20.50
N PRO A 126 19.39 -12.58 19.65
CA PRO A 126 18.00 -12.42 20.09
C PRO A 126 17.54 -13.47 21.09
N GLY A 127 18.13 -14.68 21.09
CA GLY A 127 17.81 -15.69 22.10
C GLY A 127 18.25 -15.32 23.52
N LEU A 128 19.22 -14.43 23.66
CA LEU A 128 19.73 -13.93 24.95
C LEU A 128 19.35 -12.48 25.24
N GLY A 129 18.72 -11.77 24.30
CA GLY A 129 18.48 -10.33 24.41
C GLY A 129 19.74 -9.47 24.53
N GLN A 130 20.83 -9.96 23.94
CA GLN A 130 22.17 -9.37 24.05
C GLN A 130 22.79 -9.14 22.67
N ILE A 131 23.88 -8.40 22.65
CA ILE A 131 24.86 -8.46 21.56
C ILE A 131 26.17 -9.06 22.06
N ALA A 132 26.98 -9.60 21.16
CA ALA A 132 28.35 -9.98 21.44
C ALA A 132 29.34 -9.14 20.64
N ARG A 133 30.45 -8.73 21.28
CA ARG A 133 31.64 -8.15 20.64
C ARG A 133 32.75 -9.20 20.64
N ILE A 134 33.36 -9.43 19.48
CA ILE A 134 34.45 -10.40 19.29
C ILE A 134 35.61 -9.68 18.60
N PRO A 135 36.71 -9.37 19.30
CA PRO A 135 37.85 -8.69 18.70
C PRO A 135 38.53 -9.57 17.64
N LEU A 136 39.15 -8.92 16.66
CA LEU A 136 39.94 -9.51 15.59
C LEU A 136 41.42 -9.14 15.81
N ASP A 137 42.30 -10.12 15.68
CA ASP A 137 43.74 -9.83 15.65
C ASP A 137 44.21 -9.35 14.26
N GLU A 138 45.51 -9.03 14.14
CA GLU A 138 46.11 -8.56 12.88
C GLU A 138 45.90 -9.55 11.71
N ASP A 139 45.90 -10.85 12.01
CA ASP A 139 45.70 -11.93 11.04
C ASP A 139 44.21 -12.21 10.75
N GLY A 140 43.29 -11.55 11.45
CA GLY A 140 41.85 -11.77 11.35
C GLY A 140 41.38 -13.07 12.01
N ASN A 141 42.04 -13.52 13.08
CA ASN A 141 41.51 -14.55 13.97
C ASN A 141 40.58 -13.93 15.02
N LEU A 142 39.61 -14.72 15.47
CA LEU A 142 38.63 -14.31 16.48
C LEU A 142 39.23 -14.41 17.89
N GLY A 143 39.08 -13.35 18.68
CA GLY A 143 39.44 -13.30 20.09
C GLY A 143 38.31 -13.76 21.02
N GLU A 144 38.40 -13.36 22.30
CA GLU A 144 37.42 -13.72 23.33
C GLU A 144 36.08 -12.99 23.14
N VAL A 145 34.97 -13.73 23.26
CA VAL A 145 33.61 -13.21 23.11
C VAL A 145 33.19 -12.44 24.36
N THR A 146 32.80 -11.18 24.18
CA THR A 146 32.22 -10.34 25.25
C THR A 146 30.73 -10.15 25.01
N TYR A 147 29.89 -10.54 25.96
CA TYR A 147 28.43 -10.36 25.89
C TYR A 147 28.01 -9.05 26.55
N VAL A 148 27.05 -8.36 25.93
CA VAL A 148 26.55 -7.04 26.34
C VAL A 148 25.04 -7.09 26.46
N ASP A 149 24.54 -6.80 27.66
CA ASP A 149 23.11 -6.62 27.94
C ASP A 149 22.58 -5.36 27.27
N LEU A 150 21.38 -5.46 26.71
CA LEU A 150 20.69 -4.34 26.09
C LEU A 150 19.65 -3.74 27.05
N SER A 151 19.54 -2.41 27.05
CA SER A 151 18.57 -1.65 27.85
C SER A 151 17.12 -2.03 27.52
N THR A 152 16.22 -1.94 28.49
CA THR A 152 14.77 -2.10 28.26
C THR A 152 14.02 -0.77 28.32
N ASP A 153 14.75 0.35 28.36
CA ASP A 153 14.16 1.69 28.43
C ASP A 153 13.53 2.10 27.09
N VAL A 154 12.27 2.54 27.16
CA VAL A 154 11.49 2.97 25.99
C VAL A 154 11.14 4.45 26.19
N PRO A 155 11.87 5.38 25.55
CA PRO A 155 11.56 6.80 25.64
C PRO A 155 10.22 7.10 24.94
N PRO A 156 9.54 8.20 25.32
CA PRO A 156 8.35 8.65 24.61
C PRO A 156 8.69 8.98 23.14
N PRO A 157 7.77 8.71 22.19
CA PRO A 157 7.97 9.07 20.79
C PRO A 157 7.93 10.60 20.62
N VAL A 158 8.65 11.09 19.62
CA VAL A 158 8.65 12.51 19.28
C VAL A 158 7.32 12.88 18.63
N ASP A 159 6.61 13.84 19.22
CA ASP A 159 5.31 14.31 18.72
C ASP A 159 5.45 15.56 17.84
N LEU A 160 5.45 15.35 16.53
CA LEU A 160 5.53 16.41 15.53
C LEU A 160 4.38 17.41 15.60
N SER A 161 3.22 17.05 16.16
CA SER A 161 2.07 17.97 16.28
C SER A 161 2.34 19.10 17.29
N THR A 162 3.35 18.93 18.15
CA THR A 162 3.78 19.91 19.15
C THR A 162 4.99 20.74 18.71
N VAL A 163 5.63 20.36 17.60
CA VAL A 163 6.81 21.04 17.07
C VAL A 163 6.39 22.31 16.30
N PRO A 164 7.06 23.47 16.51
CA PRO A 164 6.78 24.68 15.75
C PRO A 164 6.91 24.47 14.24
N ALA A 165 6.06 25.12 13.45
CA ALA A 165 5.97 24.89 12.00
C ALA A 165 7.27 25.19 11.24
N ASP A 166 8.09 26.12 11.73
CA ASP A 166 9.41 26.49 11.20
C ASP A 166 10.52 25.50 11.58
N ALA A 167 10.28 24.63 12.57
CA ALA A 167 11.19 23.58 13.01
C ALA A 167 10.78 22.18 12.52
N LEU A 168 9.65 22.07 11.80
CA LEU A 168 9.23 20.82 11.16
C LEU A 168 10.19 20.43 10.03
N PRO A 169 10.30 19.13 9.69
CA PRO A 169 11.14 18.68 8.58
C PRO A 169 10.75 19.40 7.27
N PRO A 170 11.74 19.86 6.49
CA PRO A 170 11.50 20.57 5.25
C PRO A 170 10.85 19.67 4.20
N GLN A 171 10.21 20.30 3.23
CA GLN A 171 9.57 19.57 2.15
C GLN A 171 10.42 19.59 0.89
N TYR A 172 10.81 18.40 0.46
CA TYR A 172 11.34 18.16 -0.86
C TYR A 172 10.22 17.66 -1.77
N ALA A 173 9.84 18.50 -2.72
CA ALA A 173 8.83 18.19 -3.72
C ALA A 173 9.04 19.02 -4.98
N PHE A 174 8.68 18.43 -6.11
CA PHE A 174 8.66 19.09 -7.41
C PHE A 174 7.44 18.66 -8.19
N THR A 175 6.79 19.63 -8.82
CA THR A 175 5.61 19.41 -9.65
C THR A 175 5.71 20.21 -10.93
N CYS A 176 5.40 19.60 -12.06
CA CYS A 176 5.20 20.27 -13.34
C CYS A 176 3.86 19.77 -13.93
N PRO A 177 2.90 20.64 -14.30
CA PRO A 177 2.87 22.06 -13.95
C PRO A 177 2.91 22.28 -12.42
N ALA A 178 3.22 23.50 -11.99
CA ALA A 178 3.27 23.83 -10.56
C ALA A 178 1.88 23.61 -9.92
N THR A 179 1.75 22.58 -9.09
CA THR A 179 0.50 22.23 -8.40
C THR A 179 0.74 22.13 -6.90
N THR A 180 -0.31 22.32 -6.10
CA THR A 180 -0.20 22.16 -4.65
C THR A 180 -0.30 20.67 -4.32
N LEU A 181 0.79 20.09 -3.81
CA LEU A 181 0.75 18.73 -3.29
C LEU A 181 0.07 18.67 -1.94
N ILE A 182 -0.74 17.63 -1.75
CA ILE A 182 -1.36 17.34 -0.47
C ILE A 182 -0.29 16.83 0.48
N ARG A 183 -0.10 17.56 1.57
CA ARG A 183 0.83 17.16 2.65
C ARG A 183 0.19 16.02 3.44
N PRO A 184 0.94 14.93 3.72
CA PRO A 184 0.55 13.98 4.74
C PRO A 184 0.17 14.70 6.04
N PRO A 185 -0.99 14.41 6.65
CA PRO A 185 -1.39 15.07 7.88
C PRO A 185 -0.44 14.67 9.02
N ILE A 186 -0.03 15.66 9.81
CA ILE A 186 0.71 15.43 11.05
C ILE A 186 -0.29 15.02 12.12
N THR A 187 -0.15 13.79 12.62
CA THR A 187 -0.95 13.22 13.69
C THR A 187 -0.06 12.93 14.90
N ALA A 188 -0.67 12.83 16.08
CA ALA A 188 0.05 12.43 17.28
C ALA A 188 0.62 11.00 17.08
N PRO A 189 1.84 10.73 17.57
CA PRO A 189 2.45 9.42 17.44
C PRO A 189 1.67 8.37 18.21
N ARG A 190 1.77 7.11 17.76
CA ARG A 190 1.18 5.98 18.48
C ARG A 190 1.85 5.81 19.84
N GLU A 191 1.11 5.39 20.83
CA GLU A 191 1.70 5.03 22.12
C GLU A 191 2.50 3.72 21.97
N PRO A 192 3.80 3.69 22.33
CA PRO A 192 4.60 2.49 22.22
C PRO A 192 4.07 1.40 23.15
N VAL A 193 3.83 0.21 22.61
CA VAL A 193 3.44 -0.94 23.42
C VAL A 193 4.70 -1.56 24.04
N VAL A 194 4.89 -1.35 25.34
CA VAL A 194 6.00 -1.97 26.08
C VAL A 194 5.70 -3.47 26.28
N PRO A 195 6.58 -4.38 25.84
CA PRO A 195 6.36 -5.82 25.99
C PRO A 195 6.35 -6.25 27.45
N VAL A 196 5.55 -7.29 27.76
CA VAL A 196 5.48 -7.90 29.10
C VAL A 196 6.72 -8.75 29.40
N ASP A 197 7.30 -9.35 28.36
CA ASP A 197 8.57 -10.08 28.46
C ASP A 197 9.74 -9.07 28.44
N PRO A 198 10.60 -9.08 29.47
CA PRO A 198 11.67 -8.10 29.57
C PRO A 198 12.80 -8.32 28.56
N LEU A 199 12.93 -9.49 27.93
CA LEU A 199 14.12 -9.78 27.13
C LEU A 199 14.06 -9.09 25.75
N PRO A 200 15.02 -8.21 25.41
CA PRO A 200 15.14 -7.63 24.07
C PRO A 200 15.27 -8.69 22.96
N GLU A 201 14.94 -8.33 21.71
CA GLU A 201 15.13 -9.24 20.57
C GLU A 201 15.91 -8.55 19.44
N PRO A 202 17.21 -8.24 19.66
CA PRO A 202 18.05 -7.59 18.66
C PRO A 202 18.15 -8.44 17.40
N TRP A 203 17.93 -7.83 16.23
CA TRP A 203 17.75 -8.61 15.00
C TRP A 203 18.67 -8.24 13.85
N SER A 204 18.80 -6.95 13.51
CA SER A 204 19.68 -6.47 12.45
C SER A 204 20.52 -5.28 12.92
N PHE A 205 21.68 -5.11 12.29
CA PHE A 205 22.55 -3.96 12.50
C PHE A 205 22.57 -3.04 11.28
N LEU A 206 22.88 -1.78 11.53
CA LEU A 206 23.27 -0.81 10.52
C LEU A 206 24.34 0.10 11.12
N VAL A 207 25.46 0.28 10.42
CA VAL A 207 26.51 1.22 10.82
C VAL A 207 26.16 2.60 10.26
N ASP A 208 26.21 3.61 11.11
CA ASP A 208 26.19 4.99 10.68
C ASP A 208 27.62 5.43 10.29
N PRO A 209 27.92 5.65 9.00
CA PRO A 209 29.26 6.02 8.55
C PRO A 209 29.72 7.41 9.04
N GLU A 210 28.79 8.30 9.40
CA GLU A 210 29.10 9.68 9.81
C GLU A 210 29.46 9.76 11.28
N THR A 211 28.76 9.00 12.12
CA THR A 211 28.95 9.02 13.58
C THR A 211 29.76 7.83 14.10
N GLY A 212 29.91 6.77 13.30
CA GLY A 212 30.49 5.49 13.72
C GLY A 212 29.58 4.69 14.66
N GLN A 213 28.38 5.17 14.96
CA GLN A 213 27.44 4.45 15.82
C GLN A 213 26.83 3.24 15.10
N VAL A 214 26.45 2.24 15.89
CA VAL A 214 25.73 1.06 15.40
C VAL A 214 24.28 1.17 15.83
N LEU A 215 23.38 1.15 14.83
CA LEU A 215 21.95 1.08 15.01
C LEU A 215 21.50 -0.38 15.05
N ILE A 216 20.61 -0.71 15.98
CA ILE A 216 20.13 -2.08 16.19
C ILE A 216 18.60 -2.10 16.12
N SER A 217 18.04 -2.91 15.21
CA SER A 217 16.61 -3.20 15.19
C SER A 217 16.24 -4.22 16.25
N ASP A 218 15.03 -4.12 16.80
CA ASP A 218 14.53 -4.99 17.85
C ASP A 218 13.15 -5.53 17.45
N LEU A 219 12.99 -6.86 17.39
CA LEU A 219 11.73 -7.50 17.01
C LEU A 219 10.67 -7.47 18.10
N ARG A 220 11.03 -7.02 19.31
CA ARG A 220 10.13 -7.01 20.46
C ARG A 220 9.89 -5.63 21.03
N TYR A 221 10.95 -4.84 21.17
CA TYR A 221 10.84 -3.50 21.70
C TYR A 221 10.59 -2.48 20.58
N PRO A 222 9.69 -1.50 20.80
CA PRO A 222 9.32 -0.51 19.78
C PRO A 222 10.35 0.63 19.64
N ILE A 223 11.64 0.28 19.66
CA ILE A 223 12.77 1.22 19.61
C ILE A 223 13.82 0.76 18.61
N ILE A 224 14.62 1.71 18.14
CA ILE A 224 15.88 1.44 17.44
C ILE A 224 17.02 1.87 18.37
N ARG A 225 17.89 0.92 18.71
CA ARG A 225 18.98 1.15 19.66
C ARG A 225 20.16 1.81 18.97
N ARG A 226 20.95 2.53 19.75
CA ARG A 226 22.13 3.26 19.29
C ARG A 226 23.29 2.94 20.22
N ILE A 227 24.32 2.26 19.71
CA ILE A 227 25.48 1.85 20.51
C ILE A 227 26.76 2.43 19.91
N ASP A 228 27.66 2.86 20.78
CA ASP A 228 29.05 3.09 20.41
C ASP A 228 29.77 1.72 20.37
N PRO A 229 30.30 1.29 19.21
CA PRO A 229 30.83 -0.06 19.04
C PRO A 229 32.15 -0.32 19.79
N GLU A 230 32.84 0.73 20.23
CA GLU A 230 34.13 0.64 20.93
C GLU A 230 33.94 0.59 22.45
N THR A 231 33.08 1.47 22.97
CA THR A 231 32.80 1.58 24.40
C THR A 231 31.64 0.69 24.84
N LEU A 232 30.81 0.21 23.90
CA LEU A 232 29.61 -0.59 24.13
C LEU A 232 28.55 0.13 24.98
N VAL A 233 28.59 1.47 24.99
CA VAL A 233 27.63 2.30 25.71
C VAL A 233 26.42 2.60 24.82
N GLU A 234 25.23 2.32 25.34
CA GLU A 234 23.96 2.72 24.70
C GLU A 234 23.70 4.23 24.87
N SER A 235 23.44 4.90 23.76
CA SER A 235 22.84 6.25 23.72
C SER A 235 21.32 6.14 23.83
N THR A 236 20.63 7.28 24.00
CA THR A 236 19.17 7.33 23.99
C THR A 236 18.62 6.70 22.69
N PRO A 237 17.79 5.65 22.76
CA PRO A 237 17.28 4.98 21.58
C PRO A 237 16.20 5.82 20.87
N LEU A 238 15.95 5.53 19.60
CA LEU A 238 14.88 6.17 18.83
C LEU A 238 13.56 5.44 19.09
N SER A 239 12.55 6.14 19.58
CA SER A 239 11.23 5.56 19.83
C SER A 239 10.36 5.63 18.58
N VAL A 240 10.11 4.45 17.99
CA VAL A 240 9.42 4.31 16.69
C VAL A 240 8.04 3.67 16.84
N SER A 241 7.59 3.46 18.09
CA SER A 241 6.25 2.99 18.48
C SER A 241 5.87 1.56 18.03
N VAL A 242 6.67 0.92 17.20
CA VAL A 242 6.50 -0.47 16.75
C VAL A 242 7.86 -1.19 16.70
N PRO A 243 7.92 -2.51 16.94
CA PRO A 243 9.16 -3.27 16.76
C PRO A 243 9.63 -3.25 15.30
N THR A 244 10.94 -3.39 15.07
CA THR A 244 11.55 -3.24 13.73
C THR A 244 12.42 -4.43 13.34
N ARG A 245 12.52 -4.70 12.03
CA ARG A 245 13.22 -5.88 11.49
C ARG A 245 14.43 -5.58 10.61
N ALA A 246 14.44 -4.46 9.92
CA ALA A 246 15.54 -4.10 9.01
C ALA A 246 15.64 -2.59 8.95
N LEU A 247 16.86 -2.10 8.74
CA LEU A 247 17.19 -0.68 8.75
C LEU A 247 17.96 -0.32 7.47
N ALA A 248 17.75 0.88 6.93
CA ALA A 248 18.65 1.51 5.98
C ALA A 248 18.70 3.01 6.20
N LEU A 249 19.88 3.60 6.00
CA LEU A 249 20.18 4.98 6.32
C LEU A 249 20.62 5.67 5.04
N THR A 250 20.09 6.86 4.81
CA THR A 250 20.49 7.65 3.65
C THR A 250 21.83 8.35 3.94
N PRO A 251 22.59 8.72 2.89
CA PRO A 251 23.52 9.84 3.04
C PRO A 251 22.74 11.11 3.38
N PHE A 252 23.45 12.18 3.71
CA PHE A 252 22.83 13.50 3.76
C PHE A 252 22.29 13.89 2.38
N VAL A 253 21.10 14.49 2.35
CA VAL A 253 20.43 14.98 1.14
C VAL A 253 19.98 16.43 1.32
N PRO A 254 19.79 17.20 0.23
CA PRO A 254 19.35 18.58 0.33
C PRO A 254 17.94 18.71 0.92
N ALA A 255 17.72 19.75 1.72
CA ALA A 255 16.41 20.00 2.37
C ALA A 255 15.25 20.21 1.38
N THR A 256 15.52 20.91 0.28
CA THR A 256 14.56 21.29 -0.76
C THR A 256 15.21 21.13 -2.15
N VAL A 257 14.42 21.25 -3.22
CA VAL A 257 14.93 21.17 -4.60
C VAL A 257 16.02 22.22 -4.86
N ASP A 258 15.82 23.45 -4.39
CA ASP A 258 16.76 24.57 -4.59
C ASP A 258 17.90 24.63 -3.55
N ALA A 259 17.95 23.69 -2.60
CA ALA A 259 18.98 23.74 -1.56
C ALA A 259 20.37 23.45 -2.16
N THR A 260 21.37 24.18 -1.65
CA THR A 260 22.77 24.09 -2.07
C THR A 260 23.62 23.23 -1.14
N GLU A 261 23.04 22.79 -0.02
CA GLU A 261 23.70 21.99 1.00
C GLU A 261 22.84 20.76 1.32
N SER A 262 23.50 19.64 1.60
CA SER A 262 22.89 18.40 2.06
C SER A 262 22.87 18.36 3.59
N THR A 263 21.71 18.58 4.18
CA THR A 263 21.54 18.72 5.64
C THR A 263 20.55 17.73 6.23
N GLU A 264 19.71 17.12 5.41
CA GLU A 264 18.68 16.19 5.86
C GLU A 264 19.17 14.75 5.76
N ARG A 265 18.76 13.90 6.71
CA ARG A 265 19.13 12.49 6.70
C ARG A 265 18.03 11.64 7.29
N TYR A 266 17.79 10.48 6.68
CA TYR A 266 16.63 9.66 6.99
C TYR A 266 17.02 8.21 7.25
N LEU A 267 16.43 7.66 8.31
CA LEU A 267 16.49 6.25 8.63
C LEU A 267 15.15 5.62 8.21
N TYR A 268 15.23 4.52 7.49
CA TYR A 268 14.08 3.71 7.13
C TYR A 268 14.09 2.40 7.89
N ALA A 269 12.93 1.97 8.38
CA ALA A 269 12.80 0.74 9.15
C ALA A 269 11.59 -0.09 8.72
N ILE A 270 11.74 -1.42 8.60
CA ILE A 270 10.60 -2.32 8.39
C ILE A 270 9.90 -2.57 9.73
N ASP A 271 8.62 -2.25 9.84
CA ASP A 271 7.75 -2.61 10.96
C ASP A 271 7.67 -4.15 11.06
N ALA A 272 8.02 -4.74 12.19
CA ALA A 272 8.03 -6.19 12.34
C ALA A 272 6.63 -6.83 12.38
N THR A 273 5.59 -6.04 12.69
CA THR A 273 4.22 -6.49 12.98
C THR A 273 3.36 -6.60 11.72
N ASP A 274 3.39 -5.58 10.87
CA ASP A 274 2.65 -5.52 9.60
C ASP A 274 3.57 -5.47 8.37
N ARG A 275 4.89 -5.33 8.58
CA ARG A 275 5.91 -5.28 7.52
C ARG A 275 5.69 -4.13 6.54
N SER A 276 5.15 -3.01 7.02
CA SER A 276 5.26 -1.70 6.36
C SER A 276 6.64 -1.09 6.56
N VAL A 277 6.90 0.08 5.96
CA VAL A 277 8.16 0.81 6.13
C VAL A 277 7.93 2.17 6.79
N LEU A 278 8.66 2.45 7.87
CA LEU A 278 8.71 3.73 8.55
C LEU A 278 9.80 4.62 7.91
N ALA A 279 9.60 5.92 7.92
CA ALA A 279 10.62 6.92 7.63
C ALA A 279 10.86 7.77 8.89
N ILE A 280 12.11 7.95 9.29
CA ILE A 280 12.49 8.57 10.57
C ILE A 280 13.51 9.67 10.29
N ASP A 281 13.30 10.86 10.86
CA ASP A 281 14.27 11.95 10.77
C ASP A 281 15.45 11.70 11.72
N VAL A 282 16.66 11.65 11.16
CA VAL A 282 17.93 11.50 11.89
C VAL A 282 18.95 12.54 11.44
N SER A 283 18.47 13.70 10.97
CA SER A 283 19.31 14.75 10.37
C SER A 283 20.33 15.34 11.33
N ASP A 284 19.90 15.70 12.54
CA ASP A 284 20.75 16.29 13.58
C ASP A 284 20.12 16.06 14.96
N GLU A 285 20.88 15.49 15.90
CA GLU A 285 20.45 15.22 17.27
C GLU A 285 20.00 16.46 18.06
N ALA A 286 20.47 17.65 17.67
CA ALA A 286 20.06 18.90 18.30
C ALA A 286 18.66 19.36 17.86
N ARG A 287 18.10 18.79 16.77
CA ARG A 287 16.77 19.17 16.28
C ARG A 287 15.66 18.56 17.11
N PRO A 288 14.55 19.28 17.34
CA PRO A 288 13.38 18.73 18.05
C PRO A 288 12.70 17.59 17.28
N THR A 289 13.03 17.40 15.99
CA THR A 289 12.49 16.37 15.12
C THR A 289 13.34 15.10 15.10
N PHE A 290 14.51 15.09 15.74
CA PHE A 290 15.41 13.93 15.75
C PHE A 290 14.74 12.70 16.37
N GLY A 291 14.70 11.61 15.61
CA GLY A 291 14.02 10.36 15.98
C GLY A 291 12.51 10.36 15.72
N ALA A 292 11.94 11.41 15.11
CA ALA A 292 10.52 11.45 14.78
C ALA A 292 10.18 10.53 13.60
N VAL A 293 9.14 9.71 13.77
CA VAL A 293 8.51 8.98 12.65
C VAL A 293 7.73 10.00 11.81
N LEU A 294 8.06 10.07 10.53
CA LEU A 294 7.54 11.07 9.60
C LEU A 294 6.19 10.65 9.01
N PRO A 295 5.26 11.59 8.80
CA PRO A 295 4.05 11.32 8.04
C PRO A 295 4.39 11.25 6.54
N VAL A 296 4.05 10.13 5.91
CA VAL A 296 4.44 9.81 4.52
C VAL A 296 3.26 9.41 3.62
N SER A 297 2.08 9.22 4.20
CA SER A 297 0.84 8.90 3.45
C SER A 297 -0.30 9.88 3.75
N VAL A 298 -1.16 10.11 2.75
CA VAL A 298 -2.39 10.92 2.86
C VAL A 298 -3.66 10.08 3.04
N GLY A 299 -3.55 8.75 2.87
CA GLY A 299 -4.63 7.80 3.08
C GLY A 299 -4.14 6.56 3.82
N GLY A 300 -5.04 5.89 4.55
CA GLY A 300 -4.66 4.77 5.41
C GLY A 300 -3.84 5.22 6.62
N GLN A 301 -2.81 4.46 6.97
CA GLN A 301 -1.91 4.80 8.08
C GLN A 301 -0.88 5.85 7.63
N THR A 302 -0.91 7.03 8.25
CA THR A 302 -0.16 8.21 7.81
C THR A 302 1.34 8.12 8.11
N ASP A 303 1.72 7.33 9.11
CA ASP A 303 3.07 7.19 9.69
C ASP A 303 3.96 6.15 8.98
N ARG A 304 3.50 5.57 7.86
CA ARG A 304 4.21 4.49 7.18
C ARG A 304 3.93 4.44 5.68
N LEU A 305 4.91 3.93 4.95
CA LEU A 305 4.79 3.59 3.53
C LEU A 305 4.05 2.25 3.44
N GLU A 306 2.82 2.29 2.95
CA GLU A 306 2.05 1.09 2.68
C GLU A 306 2.52 0.43 1.38
N LEU A 307 2.65 -0.90 1.40
CA LEU A 307 2.93 -1.72 0.24
C LEU A 307 1.74 -2.65 -0.06
N PRO A 308 1.55 -3.08 -1.32
CA PRO A 308 0.49 -4.04 -1.66
C PRO A 308 0.62 -5.38 -0.91
N ARG A 309 1.85 -5.77 -0.57
CA ARG A 309 2.21 -6.90 0.29
C ARG A 309 3.36 -6.51 1.23
N GLU A 310 3.51 -7.28 2.29
CA GLU A 310 4.52 -7.11 3.33
C GLU A 310 5.95 -6.92 2.78
N ALA A 311 6.68 -5.92 3.29
CA ALA A 311 8.09 -5.72 3.03
C ALA A 311 8.96 -6.82 3.66
N ARG A 312 10.08 -7.12 3.00
CA ARG A 312 11.02 -8.19 3.40
C ARG A 312 12.44 -7.71 3.56
N GLY A 313 12.86 -6.81 2.69
CA GLY A 313 14.18 -6.19 2.72
C GLY A 313 14.08 -4.78 2.17
N LEU A 314 15.00 -3.93 2.59
CA LEU A 314 15.12 -2.59 2.05
C LEU A 314 16.59 -2.21 1.93
N ALA A 315 16.88 -1.31 1.01
CA ALA A 315 18.20 -0.72 0.80
C ALA A 315 18.03 0.72 0.30
N VAL A 316 18.98 1.58 0.64
CA VAL A 316 19.09 2.89 0.00
C VAL A 316 20.01 2.73 -1.21
N ALA A 317 19.55 3.20 -2.36
CA ALA A 317 20.32 3.26 -3.59
C ALA A 317 20.73 4.71 -3.85
N THR A 318 22.01 4.93 -4.14
CA THR A 318 22.64 6.24 -4.33
C THR A 318 23.29 6.40 -5.73
N PRO A 319 22.66 5.93 -6.84
CA PRO A 319 23.30 5.94 -8.16
C PRO A 319 23.72 7.35 -8.57
N ARG A 320 25.01 7.48 -8.89
CA ARG A 320 25.70 8.71 -9.27
C ARG A 320 25.60 9.83 -8.24
N TYR A 321 25.14 9.55 -7.02
CA TYR A 321 24.97 10.57 -6.00
C TYR A 321 26.27 10.86 -5.28
N ASP A 322 26.68 12.13 -5.30
CA ASP A 322 27.80 12.62 -4.49
C ASP A 322 27.27 13.67 -3.51
N ALA A 323 27.36 13.37 -2.22
CA ALA A 323 26.93 14.28 -1.15
C ALA A 323 27.83 15.51 -1.03
N ALA A 324 29.09 15.44 -1.49
CA ALA A 324 30.04 16.55 -1.45
C ALA A 324 29.81 17.57 -2.58
N ASP A 325 29.14 17.16 -3.67
CA ASP A 325 28.70 18.05 -4.74
C ASP A 325 27.19 17.93 -5.01
N PRO A 326 26.35 18.45 -4.09
CA PRO A 326 24.90 18.48 -4.28
C PRO A 326 24.48 19.41 -5.44
N THR A 327 25.41 20.18 -6.00
CA THR A 327 25.18 21.19 -7.05
C THR A 327 25.61 20.76 -8.46
N ALA A 328 26.27 19.59 -8.61
CA ALA A 328 26.72 19.09 -9.92
C ALA A 328 25.58 19.12 -10.95
N PRO A 329 25.90 19.38 -12.24
CA PRO A 329 25.00 19.99 -13.21
C PRO A 329 23.63 19.33 -13.24
N ARG A 330 22.60 20.16 -13.05
CA ARG A 330 21.21 19.74 -12.93
C ARG A 330 20.60 19.41 -14.30
N CYS A 331 20.76 20.25 -15.34
CA CYS A 331 20.34 19.95 -16.73
C CYS A 331 21.12 20.72 -17.83
N GLU A 332 22.10 21.57 -17.50
CA GLU A 332 22.75 22.44 -18.49
C GLU A 332 23.89 21.71 -19.25
N GLY A 333 23.76 21.61 -20.57
CA GLY A 333 24.85 21.22 -21.48
C GLY A 333 24.81 19.80 -22.04
N LEU A 334 23.76 19.01 -21.77
CA LEU A 334 23.70 17.59 -22.10
C LEU A 334 22.43 17.28 -22.90
N THR A 335 22.46 17.50 -24.22
CA THR A 335 21.34 17.13 -25.09
C THR A 335 21.01 15.63 -25.01
N ASP A 336 22.03 14.80 -24.80
CA ASP A 336 21.89 13.34 -24.83
C ASP A 336 21.53 12.74 -23.45
N GLU A 337 21.80 13.45 -22.35
CA GLU A 337 21.46 12.99 -20.98
C GLU A 337 20.10 13.54 -20.51
N ALA A 338 19.66 14.71 -20.99
CA ALA A 338 18.27 15.14 -20.85
C ALA A 338 17.32 14.16 -21.57
N GLU A 339 17.74 13.58 -22.70
CA GLU A 339 17.08 12.44 -23.38
C GLU A 339 17.22 11.10 -22.65
N GLN A 340 17.96 11.04 -21.52
CA GLN A 340 18.08 9.88 -20.62
C GLN A 340 17.43 10.08 -19.24
N ALA A 341 17.16 11.32 -18.79
CA ALA A 341 16.37 11.61 -17.58
C ALA A 341 14.90 11.16 -17.73
N GLY A 342 14.46 10.15 -16.97
CA GLY A 342 13.11 9.62 -17.05
C GLY A 342 12.78 8.74 -15.83
N PRO A 343 11.52 8.31 -15.65
CA PRO A 343 11.10 7.50 -14.51
C PRO A 343 11.93 6.24 -14.24
N ALA A 344 12.49 5.65 -15.30
CA ALA A 344 13.33 4.46 -15.25
C ALA A 344 14.82 4.76 -14.99
N SER A 345 15.22 6.03 -15.06
CA SER A 345 16.56 6.49 -14.74
C SER A 345 16.62 6.83 -13.26
N PHE A 346 17.63 6.29 -12.59
CA PHE A 346 17.86 6.52 -11.18
C PHE A 346 19.14 7.34 -11.05
N TYR A 347 19.01 8.61 -10.68
CA TYR A 347 20.10 9.51 -10.37
C TYR A 347 19.76 10.28 -9.09
N GLY A 348 20.50 10.05 -8.00
CA GLY A 348 20.19 10.60 -6.69
C GLY A 348 20.03 9.52 -5.61
N VAL A 349 19.15 9.76 -4.65
CA VAL A 349 18.93 8.90 -3.48
C VAL A 349 17.49 8.36 -3.49
N PHE A 350 17.38 7.03 -3.48
CA PHE A 350 16.12 6.32 -3.55
C PHE A 350 16.08 5.21 -2.51
N LEU A 351 14.89 4.93 -1.97
CA LEU A 351 14.65 3.74 -1.17
C LEU A 351 14.11 2.63 -2.07
N ALA A 352 14.77 1.48 -2.06
CA ALA A 352 14.28 0.25 -2.69
C ALA A 352 13.74 -0.71 -1.63
N VAL A 353 12.52 -1.22 -1.82
CA VAL A 353 11.85 -2.13 -0.87
C VAL A 353 11.42 -3.42 -1.58
N ALA A 354 11.98 -4.55 -1.16
CA ALA A 354 11.55 -5.88 -1.57
C ALA A 354 10.25 -6.25 -0.86
N SER A 355 9.29 -6.74 -1.61
CA SER A 355 7.98 -7.16 -1.10
C SER A 355 7.72 -8.66 -1.36
N LEU A 356 6.83 -9.24 -0.56
CA LEU A 356 6.44 -10.65 -0.65
C LEU A 356 5.74 -11.05 -1.95
N ASP A 357 5.30 -10.10 -2.76
CA ASP A 357 4.73 -10.34 -4.10
C ASP A 357 5.80 -10.56 -5.20
N GLY A 358 7.09 -10.53 -4.86
CA GLY A 358 8.18 -10.71 -5.83
C GLY A 358 8.62 -9.42 -6.53
N PHE A 359 8.08 -8.27 -6.10
CA PHE A 359 8.44 -6.97 -6.63
C PHE A 359 9.42 -6.22 -5.73
N VAL A 360 10.26 -5.39 -6.35
CA VAL A 360 10.97 -4.30 -5.69
C VAL A 360 10.28 -2.99 -6.03
N TYR A 361 9.84 -2.27 -4.99
CA TYR A 361 9.20 -0.97 -5.10
C TYR A 361 10.21 0.15 -4.80
N PHE A 362 10.10 1.28 -5.49
CA PHE A 362 11.02 2.41 -5.33
C PHE A 362 10.29 3.63 -4.79
N TYR A 363 10.93 4.35 -3.87
CA TYR A 363 10.45 5.59 -3.27
C TYR A 363 11.50 6.69 -3.43
N ASP A 364 11.07 7.89 -3.77
CA ASP A 364 11.97 9.03 -3.94
C ASP A 364 12.39 9.56 -2.56
N VAL A 365 13.70 9.80 -2.37
CA VAL A 365 14.25 10.55 -1.24
C VAL A 365 14.78 11.90 -1.71
N TYR A 366 15.58 11.85 -2.79
CA TYR A 366 16.12 12.98 -3.52
C TYR A 366 16.40 12.56 -4.96
N ASP A 367 15.62 13.04 -5.93
CA ASP A 367 15.81 12.76 -7.36
C ASP A 367 16.59 13.92 -8.00
N ARG A 368 17.78 13.66 -8.53
CA ARG A 368 18.59 14.70 -9.19
C ARG A 368 18.08 15.08 -10.57
N ASP A 369 17.36 14.18 -11.23
CA ASP A 369 16.75 14.44 -12.53
C ASP A 369 15.51 15.35 -12.43
N THR A 370 15.11 15.73 -11.21
CA THR A 370 13.90 16.50 -10.93
C THR A 370 13.77 17.74 -11.83
N GLU A 371 14.83 18.53 -12.02
CA GLU A 371 14.79 19.74 -12.85
C GLU A 371 14.78 19.46 -14.36
N CYS A 372 15.08 18.23 -14.78
CA CYS A 372 15.14 17.83 -16.19
C CYS A 372 13.83 17.22 -16.68
N ARG A 373 12.87 17.03 -15.77
CA ARG A 373 11.58 16.42 -16.04
C ARG A 373 10.52 17.52 -16.12
N GLY A 374 9.66 17.47 -17.12
CA GLY A 374 8.55 18.42 -17.28
C GLY A 374 8.74 19.42 -18.42
N VAL A 375 7.95 19.29 -19.49
CA VAL A 375 7.83 20.24 -20.59
C VAL A 375 7.32 21.57 -20.06
N GLY A 376 8.05 22.66 -20.35
CA GLY A 376 7.63 24.02 -19.96
C GLY A 376 8.06 24.47 -18.56
N CYS A 377 8.59 23.56 -17.73
CA CYS A 377 9.16 23.87 -16.42
C CYS A 377 10.70 23.96 -16.42
N ALA A 378 11.37 23.41 -17.46
CA ALA A 378 12.82 23.42 -17.63
C ALA A 378 13.30 24.29 -18.82
N ARG A 379 14.59 24.66 -18.83
CA ARG A 379 15.25 25.32 -19.99
C ARG A 379 15.45 24.38 -21.20
N THR A 380 15.48 23.07 -20.97
CA THR A 380 15.65 22.00 -21.96
C THR A 380 14.93 20.73 -21.46
N ALA A 381 13.64 20.59 -21.78
CA ALA A 381 12.84 19.41 -21.43
C ALA A 381 12.71 18.43 -22.60
N ARG A 382 12.49 17.15 -22.33
CA ARG A 382 12.05 16.18 -23.35
C ARG A 382 10.65 16.51 -23.85
N SER A 383 10.37 16.32 -25.14
CA SER A 383 9.02 16.41 -25.67
C SER A 383 8.17 15.21 -25.22
N GLY A 384 7.10 15.43 -24.46
CA GLY A 384 6.13 14.41 -24.03
C GLY A 384 5.88 14.32 -22.53
N ASP A 385 6.62 15.08 -21.72
CA ASP A 385 6.58 15.00 -20.25
C ASP A 385 5.77 16.18 -19.66
N GLU A 386 4.44 16.20 -19.75
CA GLU A 386 3.66 17.38 -19.32
C GLU A 386 3.32 17.38 -17.81
N TYR A 387 3.05 16.22 -17.21
CA TYR A 387 2.79 16.05 -15.78
C TYR A 387 3.87 15.24 -15.07
N VAL A 388 4.59 15.90 -14.16
CA VAL A 388 5.65 15.33 -13.33
C VAL A 388 5.35 15.65 -11.87
N VAL A 389 5.36 14.65 -11.01
CA VAL A 389 5.30 14.84 -9.57
C VAL A 389 6.33 13.96 -8.88
N ILE A 390 7.16 14.59 -8.07
CA ILE A 390 8.22 13.97 -7.28
C ILE A 390 8.10 14.51 -5.88
N ALA A 391 8.13 13.63 -4.89
CA ALA A 391 8.10 14.05 -3.50
C ALA A 391 8.87 13.06 -2.63
N ARG A 392 9.59 13.58 -1.65
CA ARG A 392 10.33 12.77 -0.70
C ARG A 392 9.39 11.88 0.10
N HIS A 393 9.85 10.65 0.37
CA HIS A 393 9.10 9.59 1.06
C HIS A 393 7.80 9.22 0.35
N ARG A 394 7.72 9.37 -0.97
CA ARG A 394 6.58 8.93 -1.76
C ARG A 394 7.02 7.92 -2.82
N PRO A 395 6.10 7.04 -3.28
CA PRO A 395 6.42 6.09 -4.34
C PRO A 395 6.95 6.83 -5.57
N ARG A 396 8.09 6.40 -6.11
CA ARG A 396 8.56 6.87 -7.40
C ARG A 396 7.55 6.46 -8.44
N LEU A 397 7.11 7.38 -9.29
CA LEU A 397 6.16 7.08 -10.35
C LEU A 397 6.92 6.64 -11.60
N GLY A 398 6.53 5.49 -12.16
CA GLY A 398 7.23 4.78 -13.24
C GLY A 398 6.86 5.21 -14.66
N GLY A 399 5.91 6.12 -14.79
CA GLY A 399 5.54 6.76 -16.05
C GLY A 399 5.27 8.23 -15.85
N LEU A 400 5.54 9.02 -16.89
CA LEU A 400 5.10 10.40 -16.98
C LEU A 400 3.70 10.40 -17.61
N ASN A 401 2.82 11.24 -17.08
CA ASN A 401 1.47 11.40 -17.62
C ASN A 401 1.36 12.77 -18.27
N GLU A 402 0.40 12.93 -19.17
CA GLU A 402 0.19 14.22 -19.83
C GLU A 402 -0.58 15.18 -18.89
N ASN A 403 -1.67 14.70 -18.26
CA ASN A 403 -2.60 15.58 -17.53
C ASN A 403 -2.64 15.34 -16.00
N GLY A 404 -1.97 14.30 -15.49
CA GLY A 404 -2.05 13.88 -14.08
C GLY A 404 -3.39 13.22 -13.70
N PRO A 405 -3.58 12.86 -12.41
CA PRO A 405 -4.85 12.29 -11.95
C PRO A 405 -6.04 13.21 -12.21
N ALA A 406 -6.99 12.75 -13.00
CA ALA A 406 -8.18 13.50 -13.37
C ALA A 406 -9.38 12.58 -13.61
N LEU A 407 -10.53 13.19 -13.92
CA LEU A 407 -11.63 12.45 -14.53
C LEU A 407 -11.28 12.15 -16.00
N GLY A 408 -11.41 10.89 -16.43
CA GLY A 408 -11.13 10.50 -17.81
C GLY A 408 -12.13 11.03 -18.84
N ALA A 409 -13.26 11.56 -18.39
CA ALA A 409 -14.25 12.28 -19.20
C ALA A 409 -15.14 13.10 -18.27
N ASP A 410 -15.80 14.12 -18.83
CA ASP A 410 -16.86 14.83 -18.12
C ASP A 410 -17.91 13.85 -17.59
N PRO A 411 -18.41 14.04 -16.36
CA PRO A 411 -19.45 13.19 -15.81
C PRO A 411 -20.65 13.16 -16.75
N SER A 412 -21.20 11.96 -16.96
CA SER A 412 -22.31 11.76 -17.88
C SER A 412 -23.41 10.89 -17.29
N TRP A 413 -24.64 11.29 -17.59
CA TRP A 413 -25.84 10.57 -17.24
C TRP A 413 -26.23 9.64 -18.37
N ASP A 414 -26.41 8.35 -18.08
CA ASP A 414 -27.20 7.46 -18.90
C ASP A 414 -28.68 7.57 -18.48
N THR A 415 -29.53 7.92 -19.43
CA THR A 415 -30.97 8.10 -19.21
C THR A 415 -31.70 6.93 -19.82
N ASP A 416 -32.00 5.90 -19.02
CA ASP A 416 -32.73 4.66 -19.34
C ASP A 416 -33.41 4.63 -20.74
N GLY A 417 -32.66 4.18 -21.76
CA GLY A 417 -33.13 3.99 -23.14
C GLY A 417 -33.26 5.26 -24.01
N ARG A 418 -32.95 6.44 -23.47
CA ARG A 418 -32.95 7.75 -24.15
C ARG A 418 -31.55 8.25 -24.52
N GLY A 419 -30.51 7.56 -24.05
CA GLY A 419 -29.11 7.81 -24.39
C GLY A 419 -28.32 8.51 -23.29
N THR A 420 -27.08 8.86 -23.60
CA THR A 420 -26.12 9.46 -22.67
C THR A 420 -26.05 10.98 -22.85
N VAL A 421 -26.01 11.72 -21.74
CA VAL A 421 -25.87 13.19 -21.71
C VAL A 421 -24.70 13.58 -20.80
N SER A 422 -23.69 14.26 -21.37
CA SER A 422 -22.59 14.84 -20.61
C SER A 422 -23.00 16.11 -19.90
N LEU A 423 -22.48 16.32 -18.69
CA LEU A 423 -22.69 17.55 -17.93
C LEU A 423 -21.84 18.69 -18.45
N GLN A 424 -22.39 19.90 -18.37
CA GLN A 424 -21.67 21.16 -18.61
C GLN A 424 -20.94 21.60 -17.33
N ALA A 425 -20.01 22.56 -17.46
CA ALA A 425 -19.19 23.02 -16.34
C ALA A 425 -20.00 23.58 -15.15
N ASP A 426 -21.18 24.15 -15.42
CA ASP A 426 -22.10 24.63 -14.40
C ASP A 426 -22.80 23.50 -13.60
N GLY A 427 -22.61 22.24 -14.01
CA GLY A 427 -23.23 21.05 -13.44
C GLY A 427 -24.55 20.65 -14.09
N THR A 428 -25.00 21.33 -15.15
CA THR A 428 -26.29 21.07 -15.81
C THR A 428 -26.17 20.11 -16.99
N ALA A 429 -27.28 19.45 -17.34
CA ALA A 429 -27.39 18.62 -18.54
C ALA A 429 -27.96 19.40 -19.74
N GLY A 430 -27.87 20.74 -19.72
CA GLY A 430 -28.47 21.62 -20.72
C GLY A 430 -29.95 21.35 -20.95
N ALA A 431 -30.35 21.08 -22.20
CA ALA A 431 -31.74 20.78 -22.57
C ALA A 431 -32.31 19.50 -21.95
N ALA A 432 -31.46 18.61 -21.40
CA ALA A 432 -31.89 17.38 -20.75
C ALA A 432 -32.05 17.51 -19.22
N SER A 433 -31.94 18.72 -18.66
CA SER A 433 -32.03 18.94 -17.19
C SER A 433 -33.42 18.59 -16.60
N GLU A 434 -34.45 18.41 -17.43
CA GLU A 434 -35.74 17.86 -16.98
C GLU A 434 -35.67 16.35 -16.68
N LEU A 435 -34.65 15.64 -17.18
CA LEU A 435 -34.49 14.19 -17.10
C LEU A 435 -33.52 13.73 -16.00
N VAL A 436 -32.57 14.59 -15.61
CA VAL A 436 -31.44 14.24 -14.72
C VAL A 436 -31.11 15.42 -13.79
N PRO A 437 -30.66 15.15 -12.55
CA PRO A 437 -30.37 16.22 -11.60
C PRO A 437 -29.10 16.98 -12.00
N THR A 438 -29.04 18.24 -11.57
CA THR A 438 -27.84 19.08 -11.63
C THR A 438 -26.82 18.61 -10.59
N LEU A 439 -25.53 18.82 -10.87
CA LEU A 439 -24.50 18.81 -9.83
C LEU A 439 -24.39 20.21 -9.24
N GLU A 440 -24.57 20.32 -7.93
CA GLU A 440 -24.52 21.58 -7.20
C GLU A 440 -23.10 21.91 -6.71
N PRO A 441 -22.79 23.20 -6.46
CA PRO A 441 -21.54 23.61 -5.84
C PRO A 441 -21.23 22.86 -4.53
N VAL A 442 -20.00 22.40 -4.38
CA VAL A 442 -19.44 21.79 -3.17
C VAL A 442 -18.09 22.41 -2.81
N THR A 443 -17.72 22.29 -1.54
CA THR A 443 -16.36 22.61 -1.06
C THR A 443 -15.60 21.31 -0.88
N CYS A 444 -14.39 21.23 -1.45
CA CYS A 444 -13.54 20.06 -1.29
C CYS A 444 -12.83 20.12 0.07
N ALA A 445 -13.16 19.17 0.96
CA ALA A 445 -12.41 18.97 2.20
C ALA A 445 -11.13 18.16 1.89
N ALA A 446 -10.01 18.54 2.50
CA ALA A 446 -8.78 17.76 2.36
C ALA A 446 -9.00 16.32 2.89
N PRO A 447 -8.48 15.27 2.21
CA PRO A 447 -7.53 15.30 1.10
C PRO A 447 -8.17 15.29 -0.31
N LEU A 448 -9.44 15.63 -0.46
CA LEU A 448 -10.09 15.69 -1.77
C LEU A 448 -9.76 17.01 -2.48
N SER A 449 -9.52 16.91 -3.78
CA SER A 449 -9.29 18.03 -4.68
C SER A 449 -10.44 18.13 -5.69
N ARG A 450 -10.65 19.32 -6.24
CA ARG A 450 -11.63 19.54 -7.31
C ARG A 450 -11.29 18.66 -8.51
N ALA A 451 -12.27 17.91 -9.00
CA ALA A 451 -12.18 17.07 -10.19
C ALA A 451 -13.10 17.51 -11.33
N PHE A 452 -14.18 18.25 -11.02
CA PHE A 452 -15.10 18.78 -12.03
C PHE A 452 -15.73 20.10 -11.55
N PRO A 453 -15.86 21.12 -12.42
CA PRO A 453 -15.25 21.22 -13.76
C PRO A 453 -13.71 21.35 -13.71
N ASP A 454 -13.06 21.05 -14.83
CA ASP A 454 -11.59 21.04 -14.99
C ASP A 454 -10.95 22.45 -15.12
N VAL A 455 -11.77 23.50 -15.24
CA VAL A 455 -11.30 24.89 -15.45
C VAL A 455 -10.92 25.63 -14.15
N THR A 456 -9.92 26.54 -14.25
CA THR A 456 -9.34 27.32 -13.14
C THR A 456 -9.91 28.74 -12.98
N GLU A 457 -10.01 29.16 -11.71
CA GLU A 457 -10.46 30.44 -11.10
C GLU A 457 -11.85 30.99 -11.48
N GLY A 458 -12.81 30.84 -10.55
CA GLY A 458 -14.09 31.54 -10.54
C GLY A 458 -15.32 30.63 -10.52
N GLU A 459 -15.18 29.37 -10.93
CA GLU A 459 -16.25 28.37 -10.84
C GLU A 459 -16.11 27.55 -9.55
N ASP A 460 -17.23 27.18 -8.92
CA ASP A 460 -17.23 26.34 -7.72
C ASP A 460 -17.09 24.86 -8.08
N ALA A 461 -16.38 24.09 -7.26
CA ALA A 461 -16.24 22.65 -7.47
C ALA A 461 -17.62 21.97 -7.45
N ARG A 462 -17.80 20.93 -8.26
CA ARG A 462 -19.03 20.12 -8.34
C ARG A 462 -18.78 18.67 -7.94
N VAL A 463 -17.59 18.18 -8.27
CA VAL A 463 -17.10 16.87 -7.84
C VAL A 463 -15.71 17.07 -7.26
N CYS A 464 -15.47 16.50 -6.09
CA CYS A 464 -14.15 16.42 -5.48
C CYS A 464 -13.74 14.95 -5.38
N LEU A 465 -12.48 14.64 -5.69
CA LEU A 465 -11.91 13.30 -5.67
C LEU A 465 -10.54 13.30 -5.01
N VAL A 466 -10.06 12.13 -4.58
CA VAL A 466 -8.63 11.96 -4.26
C VAL A 466 -7.83 12.02 -5.56
N LEU A 467 -7.17 13.16 -5.80
CA LEU A 467 -6.32 13.40 -6.98
C LEU A 467 -4.82 13.51 -6.63
N ASP A 468 -4.44 13.25 -5.37
CA ASP A 468 -3.01 13.10 -5.04
C ASP A 468 -2.45 11.91 -5.84
N PRO A 469 -1.45 12.11 -6.74
CA PRO A 469 -0.93 11.05 -7.60
C PRO A 469 -0.33 9.87 -6.82
N PHE A 470 0.00 10.05 -5.54
CA PHE A 470 0.53 8.98 -4.69
C PHE A 470 -0.58 8.15 -4.00
N ALA A 471 -1.80 8.68 -3.92
CA ALA A 471 -2.93 8.02 -3.23
C ALA A 471 -4.10 7.67 -4.18
N ALA A 472 -4.22 8.41 -5.28
CA ALA A 472 -5.26 8.23 -6.27
C ALA A 472 -5.18 6.84 -6.91
N LYS A 473 -6.34 6.31 -7.28
CA LYS A 473 -6.52 4.95 -7.78
C LYS A 473 -7.44 5.00 -8.98
N ALA A 474 -7.07 4.31 -10.05
CA ALA A 474 -7.96 4.18 -11.20
C ALA A 474 -9.22 3.42 -10.75
N ASP A 475 -10.38 4.04 -10.96
CA ASP A 475 -11.64 3.55 -10.45
C ASP A 475 -12.81 4.06 -11.30
N THR A 476 -13.93 3.35 -11.22
CA THR A 476 -15.21 3.79 -11.79
C THR A 476 -16.21 3.84 -10.66
N ILE A 477 -16.78 5.03 -10.44
CA ILE A 477 -17.80 5.28 -9.44
C ILE A 477 -19.12 5.49 -10.18
N THR A 478 -20.13 4.69 -9.83
CA THR A 478 -21.44 4.68 -10.48
C THR A 478 -22.52 5.03 -9.46
N LEU A 479 -23.44 5.91 -9.86
CA LEU A 479 -24.60 6.33 -9.09
C LEU A 479 -25.85 5.90 -9.84
N SER A 480 -26.62 4.96 -9.30
CA SER A 480 -27.85 4.49 -9.94
C SER A 480 -29.09 4.89 -9.14
N TYR A 481 -29.98 5.69 -9.72
CA TYR A 481 -31.20 6.13 -9.06
C TYR A 481 -32.17 4.97 -8.85
N GLY A 482 -32.64 4.79 -7.62
CA GLY A 482 -33.42 3.61 -7.26
C GLY A 482 -32.67 2.31 -7.57
N GLY A 483 -31.32 2.39 -7.55
CA GLY A 483 -30.44 1.31 -7.93
C GLY A 483 -30.56 0.12 -6.98
N ARG A 484 -30.16 -1.04 -7.47
CA ARG A 484 -30.05 -2.25 -6.66
C ARG A 484 -28.91 -2.11 -5.66
N ILE A 485 -29.15 -2.53 -4.41
CA ILE A 485 -28.10 -2.72 -3.41
C ILE A 485 -27.31 -3.98 -3.76
N PRO A 486 -25.97 -3.93 -3.91
CA PRO A 486 -25.17 -5.08 -4.30
C PRO A 486 -25.38 -6.31 -3.40
N PHE A 487 -25.26 -7.49 -3.98
CA PHE A 487 -25.43 -8.81 -3.33
C PHE A 487 -26.84 -9.16 -2.83
N THR A 488 -27.83 -8.27 -2.94
CA THR A 488 -29.21 -8.52 -2.47
C THR A 488 -30.09 -9.31 -3.44
N THR A 489 -29.65 -9.56 -4.69
CA THR A 489 -30.42 -10.37 -5.64
C THR A 489 -30.44 -11.84 -5.21
N THR A 490 -31.63 -12.40 -5.03
CA THR A 490 -31.79 -13.80 -4.64
C THR A 490 -33.02 -14.42 -5.29
N SER A 491 -32.94 -15.69 -5.70
CA SER A 491 -34.05 -16.48 -6.24
C SER A 491 -34.79 -17.31 -5.17
N GLY A 492 -34.51 -17.02 -3.89
CA GLY A 492 -34.97 -17.82 -2.77
C GLY A 492 -35.68 -17.03 -1.69
N ALA A 493 -36.34 -15.91 -2.01
CA ALA A 493 -37.10 -15.19 -1.01
C ALA A 493 -38.43 -15.89 -0.72
N ASN A 494 -38.77 -16.04 0.55
CA ASN A 494 -39.94 -16.78 0.99
C ASN A 494 -40.91 -15.87 1.76
N PHE A 495 -42.09 -15.63 1.20
CA PHE A 495 -43.14 -14.86 1.85
C PHE A 495 -43.89 -15.71 2.87
N GLU A 496 -44.03 -15.23 4.09
CA GLU A 496 -44.77 -15.94 5.14
C GLU A 496 -46.27 -15.62 5.05
N ALA A 497 -47.08 -16.64 4.76
CA ALA A 497 -48.52 -16.52 4.56
C ALA A 497 -49.23 -15.90 5.78
N GLY A 498 -50.06 -14.87 5.54
CA GLY A 498 -50.81 -14.17 6.58
C GLY A 498 -49.96 -13.28 7.49
N SER A 499 -48.73 -12.98 7.08
CA SER A 499 -47.82 -12.05 7.76
C SER A 499 -47.26 -11.02 6.78
N ASN A 500 -46.54 -10.03 7.30
CA ASN A 500 -45.80 -9.08 6.48
C ASN A 500 -44.30 -9.38 6.38
N LEU A 501 -43.92 -10.65 6.59
CA LEU A 501 -42.53 -11.08 6.65
C LEU A 501 -42.11 -11.77 5.35
N VAL A 502 -40.87 -11.49 4.95
CA VAL A 502 -40.16 -12.25 3.92
C VAL A 502 -38.80 -12.69 4.46
N GLU A 503 -38.46 -13.95 4.25
CA GLU A 503 -37.14 -14.50 4.59
C GLU A 503 -36.23 -14.42 3.36
N THR A 504 -34.99 -13.96 3.56
CA THR A 504 -33.98 -13.77 2.50
C THR A 504 -32.74 -14.61 2.78
N ARG A 505 -32.06 -15.06 1.72
CA ARG A 505 -30.82 -15.84 1.85
C ARG A 505 -29.62 -14.98 2.29
N GLY A 506 -29.62 -13.71 1.91
CA GLY A 506 -28.62 -12.73 2.30
C GLY A 506 -28.88 -12.16 3.69
N ASP A 507 -27.80 -11.71 4.35
CA ASP A 507 -27.89 -10.97 5.62
C ASP A 507 -28.05 -9.47 5.30
N PRO A 508 -29.25 -8.89 5.50
CA PRO A 508 -29.53 -7.52 5.09
C PRO A 508 -28.62 -6.51 5.79
N CYS A 509 -28.17 -6.78 7.02
CA CYS A 509 -27.34 -5.81 7.73
C CYS A 509 -25.91 -5.78 7.17
N ARG A 510 -25.41 -6.94 6.71
CA ARG A 510 -24.10 -7.04 6.04
C ARG A 510 -24.12 -6.52 4.61
N GLU A 511 -25.27 -6.56 3.96
CA GLU A 511 -25.49 -6.04 2.61
C GLU A 511 -25.83 -4.55 2.60
N GLY A 512 -26.07 -3.97 3.78
CA GLY A 512 -26.30 -2.55 3.94
C GLY A 512 -27.76 -2.11 3.79
N VAL A 513 -28.72 -3.03 3.91
CA VAL A 513 -30.16 -2.78 3.82
C VAL A 513 -30.71 -2.17 5.11
N ILE A 514 -31.60 -1.17 4.99
CA ILE A 514 -32.25 -0.50 6.11
C ILE A 514 -33.73 -0.25 5.82
N GLY A 515 -34.60 -0.54 6.80
CA GLY A 515 -36.02 -0.25 6.73
C GLY A 515 -36.38 1.15 7.20
N SER A 516 -37.55 1.66 6.80
CA SER A 516 -38.01 3.02 7.11
C SER A 516 -38.11 3.33 8.61
N GLU A 517 -38.44 2.34 9.44
CA GLU A 517 -38.57 2.49 10.90
C GLU A 517 -37.19 2.50 11.61
N GLN A 518 -36.13 2.11 10.90
CA GLN A 518 -34.76 1.99 11.43
C GLN A 518 -33.87 3.17 11.02
N VAL A 519 -34.37 4.06 10.17
CA VAL A 519 -33.67 5.27 9.76
C VAL A 519 -33.61 6.25 10.93
N PRO A 520 -32.43 6.79 11.28
CA PRO A 520 -32.30 7.73 12.38
C PRO A 520 -33.02 9.06 12.07
N ALA A 521 -33.50 9.73 13.12
CA ALA A 521 -34.17 11.02 12.99
C ALA A 521 -33.23 12.16 12.53
N ASP A 522 -31.93 12.04 12.85
CA ASP A 522 -30.90 13.02 12.56
C ASP A 522 -29.71 12.39 11.81
N GLY A 523 -28.87 13.24 11.21
CA GLY A 523 -27.67 12.83 10.48
C GLY A 523 -27.88 12.58 8.98
N PRO A 524 -26.88 12.04 8.28
CA PRO A 524 -26.88 11.94 6.81
C PRO A 524 -28.00 11.08 6.20
N LEU A 525 -28.54 10.12 6.96
CA LEU A 525 -29.67 9.30 6.53
C LEU A 525 -31.03 9.87 6.98
N ALA A 526 -31.06 10.98 7.72
CA ALA A 526 -32.31 11.56 8.23
C ALA A 526 -33.33 11.80 7.11
N GLY A 527 -34.56 11.33 7.33
CA GLY A 527 -35.65 11.42 6.36
C GLY A 527 -35.51 10.48 5.15
N TYR A 528 -34.56 9.54 5.15
CA TYR A 528 -34.51 8.49 4.14
C TYR A 528 -35.76 7.59 4.29
N PRO A 529 -36.52 7.30 3.22
CA PRO A 529 -37.75 6.51 3.32
C PRO A 529 -37.54 5.01 3.57
N GLY A 530 -36.30 4.53 3.71
CA GLY A 530 -35.96 3.11 3.79
C GLY A 530 -35.83 2.48 2.41
N ASP A 531 -35.23 1.29 2.35
CA ASP A 531 -35.09 0.53 1.10
C ASP A 531 -36.39 -0.17 0.71
N ARG A 532 -36.42 -0.73 -0.50
CA ARG A 532 -37.58 -1.45 -1.04
C ARG A 532 -37.18 -2.82 -1.54
N LEU A 533 -38.01 -3.80 -1.26
CA LEU A 533 -37.92 -5.11 -1.89
C LEU A 533 -38.62 -5.04 -3.25
N VAL A 534 -37.94 -5.52 -4.29
CA VAL A 534 -38.46 -5.54 -5.66
C VAL A 534 -38.51 -6.98 -6.12
N ILE A 535 -39.70 -7.44 -6.51
CA ILE A 535 -39.88 -8.75 -7.12
C ILE A 535 -39.52 -8.63 -8.60
N THR A 536 -38.49 -9.37 -8.99
CA THR A 536 -37.93 -9.37 -10.36
C THR A 536 -38.24 -10.66 -11.12
N GLY A 537 -38.68 -11.70 -10.42
CA GLY A 537 -39.13 -12.95 -11.03
C GLY A 537 -40.50 -12.86 -11.67
N ASP A 538 -40.71 -13.68 -12.69
CA ASP A 538 -42.04 -13.92 -13.28
C ASP A 538 -43.01 -14.53 -12.25
N LEU A 539 -44.31 -14.46 -12.56
CA LEU A 539 -45.31 -15.17 -11.78
C LEU A 539 -45.00 -16.68 -11.75
N PRO A 540 -45.15 -17.35 -10.58
CA PRO A 540 -44.87 -18.77 -10.47
C PRO A 540 -45.72 -19.63 -11.41
N PRO A 541 -45.21 -20.79 -11.88
CA PRO A 541 -45.97 -21.71 -12.72
C PRO A 541 -47.31 -22.14 -12.09
N SER A 542 -47.35 -22.32 -10.77
CA SER A 542 -48.59 -22.66 -10.04
C SER A 542 -49.71 -21.63 -10.20
N ILE A 543 -49.38 -20.36 -10.43
CA ILE A 543 -50.36 -19.30 -10.71
C ILE A 543 -50.70 -19.24 -12.19
N LEU A 544 -49.69 -19.37 -13.06
CA LEU A 544 -49.89 -19.33 -14.52
C LEU A 544 -50.72 -20.52 -15.03
N GLU A 545 -50.59 -21.68 -14.41
CA GLU A 545 -51.30 -22.92 -14.75
C GLU A 545 -52.55 -23.16 -13.88
N SER A 546 -52.92 -22.20 -13.01
CA SER A 546 -54.06 -22.35 -12.11
C SER A 546 -55.39 -22.47 -12.86
N GLU A 547 -56.21 -23.46 -12.47
CA GLU A 547 -57.59 -23.61 -12.95
C GLU A 547 -58.51 -22.48 -12.43
N ASP A 548 -58.09 -21.76 -11.38
CA ASP A 548 -58.77 -20.55 -10.91
C ASP A 548 -58.41 -19.36 -11.81
N VAL A 549 -59.22 -19.20 -12.87
CA VAL A 549 -59.11 -18.10 -13.85
C VAL A 549 -59.22 -16.72 -13.18
N ALA A 550 -59.96 -16.60 -12.07
CA ALA A 550 -60.11 -15.32 -11.38
C ALA A 550 -58.83 -14.95 -10.63
N LEU A 551 -58.20 -15.91 -9.94
CA LEU A 551 -56.89 -15.74 -9.29
C LEU A 551 -55.81 -15.38 -10.32
N ARG A 552 -55.68 -16.20 -11.36
CA ARG A 552 -54.68 -15.98 -12.42
C ARG A 552 -54.79 -14.58 -13.04
N ARG A 553 -56.01 -14.13 -13.36
CA ARG A 553 -56.24 -12.79 -13.91
C ARG A 553 -55.86 -11.67 -12.92
N ARG A 554 -56.14 -11.84 -11.61
CA ARG A 554 -55.72 -10.86 -10.59
C ARG A 554 -54.20 -10.75 -10.52
N CYS A 555 -53.48 -11.88 -10.54
CA CYS A 555 -52.02 -11.88 -10.48
C CYS A 555 -51.38 -11.37 -11.77
N GLU A 556 -51.94 -11.70 -12.94
CA GLU A 556 -51.52 -11.13 -14.23
C GLU A 556 -51.71 -9.60 -14.27
N GLN A 557 -52.75 -9.07 -13.59
CA GLN A 557 -52.98 -7.63 -13.47
C GLN A 557 -51.99 -6.94 -12.52
N LEU A 558 -51.46 -7.66 -11.53
CA LEU A 558 -50.49 -7.14 -10.59
C LEU A 558 -49.12 -6.86 -11.24
N VAL A 559 -48.78 -7.64 -12.27
CA VAL A 559 -47.51 -7.53 -13.01
C VAL A 559 -47.79 -6.93 -14.39
N GLU A 560 -48.02 -5.60 -14.44
CA GLU A 560 -48.32 -4.89 -15.69
C GLU A 560 -47.22 -5.13 -16.74
N ARG A 561 -47.56 -5.60 -17.94
CA ARG A 561 -46.62 -5.63 -19.07
C ARG A 561 -46.64 -4.30 -19.81
N THR A 562 -45.50 -3.64 -19.88
CA THR A 562 -45.29 -2.46 -20.71
C THR A 562 -45.45 -2.82 -22.20
N VAL A 563 -45.64 -1.79 -23.03
CA VAL A 563 -45.80 -1.94 -24.49
C VAL A 563 -44.57 -2.56 -25.16
N SER A 564 -43.39 -2.49 -24.52
CA SER A 564 -42.14 -3.14 -24.95
C SER A 564 -42.04 -4.61 -24.53
N GLY A 565 -43.02 -5.14 -23.80
CA GLY A 565 -43.05 -6.52 -23.30
C GLY A 565 -42.36 -6.73 -21.95
N ALA A 566 -41.85 -5.68 -21.31
CA ALA A 566 -41.23 -5.76 -19.97
C ALA A 566 -42.31 -5.73 -18.87
N THR A 567 -42.13 -6.48 -17.79
CA THR A 567 -43.04 -6.48 -16.64
C THR A 567 -42.65 -5.36 -15.66
N THR A 568 -43.62 -4.55 -15.24
CA THR A 568 -43.44 -3.57 -14.17
C THR A 568 -43.21 -4.32 -12.87
N PRO A 569 -42.04 -4.16 -12.22
CA PRO A 569 -41.72 -4.97 -11.06
C PRO A 569 -42.54 -4.51 -9.84
N ILE A 570 -42.99 -5.46 -9.03
CA ILE A 570 -43.72 -5.16 -7.78
C ILE A 570 -42.71 -4.66 -6.76
N SER A 571 -42.95 -3.48 -6.20
CA SER A 571 -42.03 -2.83 -5.26
C SER A 571 -42.69 -2.56 -3.91
N LEU A 572 -42.14 -3.19 -2.88
CA LEU A 572 -42.65 -3.26 -1.52
C LEU A 572 -41.75 -2.44 -0.58
N PRO A 573 -42.27 -1.46 0.17
CA PRO A 573 -41.48 -0.75 1.17
C PRO A 573 -41.01 -1.68 2.28
N ILE A 574 -39.74 -1.59 2.66
CA ILE A 574 -39.20 -2.31 3.82
C ILE A 574 -39.39 -1.41 5.04
N LEU A 575 -40.17 -1.87 6.02
CA LEU A 575 -40.35 -1.21 7.31
C LEU A 575 -39.16 -1.47 8.22
N ARG A 576 -38.74 -2.73 8.33
CA ARG A 576 -37.61 -3.18 9.14
C ARG A 576 -36.84 -4.29 8.44
N ALA A 577 -35.52 -4.28 8.57
CA ALA A 577 -34.61 -5.31 8.12
C ALA A 577 -33.89 -5.94 9.31
N LEU A 578 -33.74 -7.27 9.31
CA LEU A 578 -33.18 -8.01 10.42
C LEU A 578 -32.20 -9.08 9.92
N SER A 579 -31.04 -9.14 10.56
CA SER A 579 -30.12 -10.27 10.48
C SER A 579 -30.61 -11.39 11.40
N MET A 580 -30.78 -12.58 10.86
CA MET A 580 -31.17 -13.73 11.66
C MET A 580 -29.95 -14.33 12.40
N PRO A 581 -30.10 -14.76 13.66
CA PRO A 581 -29.06 -15.58 14.30
C PRO A 581 -28.88 -16.89 13.51
N MET A 582 -27.64 -17.39 13.44
CA MET A 582 -27.26 -18.64 12.76
C MET A 582 -27.94 -19.91 13.35
N ASP A 583 -28.89 -19.75 14.28
CA ASP A 583 -29.38 -20.81 15.15
C ASP A 583 -30.81 -21.27 14.77
N GLY A 584 -31.37 -20.81 13.65
CA GLY A 584 -32.74 -21.11 13.25
C GLY A 584 -32.95 -21.13 11.73
N ARG A 585 -32.64 -22.28 11.12
CA ARG A 585 -32.70 -22.63 9.67
C ARG A 585 -31.46 -22.17 8.87
N ASP A 586 -30.57 -23.12 8.53
CA ASP A 586 -29.36 -22.93 7.69
C ASP A 586 -29.61 -22.35 6.27
N THR A 587 -30.86 -22.02 5.93
CA THR A 587 -31.28 -21.61 4.58
C THR A 587 -31.45 -20.10 4.42
N TYR A 588 -31.72 -19.36 5.51
CA TYR A 588 -32.01 -17.92 5.46
C TYR A 588 -31.14 -17.16 6.46
N ALA A 589 -30.46 -16.10 6.00
CA ALA A 589 -29.61 -15.26 6.83
C ALA A 589 -30.28 -13.93 7.22
N GLY A 590 -31.45 -13.64 6.65
CA GLY A 590 -32.13 -12.35 6.84
C GLY A 590 -33.64 -12.44 6.79
N ARG A 591 -34.28 -11.40 7.35
CA ARG A 591 -35.73 -11.20 7.32
C ARG A 591 -36.06 -9.74 7.10
N LEU A 592 -37.06 -9.48 6.26
CA LEU A 592 -37.58 -8.14 6.01
C LEU A 592 -39.06 -8.07 6.41
N VAL A 593 -39.42 -6.98 7.07
CA VAL A 593 -40.80 -6.61 7.40
C VAL A 593 -41.25 -5.63 6.33
N LEU A 594 -42.33 -5.94 5.62
CA LEU A 594 -42.79 -5.19 4.46
C LEU A 594 -44.07 -4.40 4.76
N ALA A 595 -44.28 -3.32 4.01
CA ALA A 595 -45.55 -2.62 3.93
C ALA A 595 -46.31 -2.98 2.65
N ASP A 596 -47.57 -2.54 2.55
CA ASP A 596 -48.36 -2.67 1.33
C ASP A 596 -47.69 -1.94 0.15
N PRO A 597 -47.68 -2.54 -1.05
CA PRO A 597 -47.22 -1.85 -2.25
C PRO A 597 -48.22 -0.77 -2.68
N ALA A 598 -47.74 0.21 -3.45
CA ALA A 598 -48.63 1.23 -4.01
C ALA A 598 -49.66 0.59 -4.96
N GLY A 599 -50.95 0.84 -4.73
CA GLY A 599 -52.04 0.38 -5.61
C GLY A 599 -52.50 -1.06 -5.40
N SER A 600 -51.93 -1.80 -4.44
CA SER A 600 -52.33 -3.17 -4.09
C SER A 600 -52.11 -3.42 -2.58
N THR A 601 -52.26 -4.65 -2.12
CA THR A 601 -52.07 -5.06 -0.73
C THR A 601 -51.04 -6.19 -0.68
N LEU A 602 -50.27 -6.28 0.41
CA LEU A 602 -49.29 -7.35 0.57
C LEU A 602 -49.93 -8.75 0.51
N ASP A 603 -51.14 -8.92 1.05
CA ASP A 603 -51.87 -10.19 0.96
C ASP A 603 -52.11 -10.64 -0.49
N GLN A 604 -52.40 -9.70 -1.40
CA GLN A 604 -52.55 -9.99 -2.84
C GLN A 604 -51.22 -10.40 -3.45
N VAL A 605 -50.11 -9.78 -3.06
CA VAL A 605 -48.78 -10.16 -3.53
C VAL A 605 -48.43 -11.57 -3.05
N ILE A 606 -48.67 -11.88 -1.77
CA ILE A 606 -48.42 -13.20 -1.19
C ILE A 606 -49.29 -14.28 -1.87
N GLU A 607 -50.57 -13.98 -2.17
CA GLU A 607 -51.45 -14.89 -2.91
C GLU A 607 -50.90 -15.20 -4.32
N CYS A 608 -50.23 -14.23 -4.96
CA CYS A 608 -49.65 -14.36 -6.29
C CYS A 608 -48.23 -14.94 -6.32
N TYR A 609 -47.54 -15.02 -5.18
CA TYR A 609 -46.22 -15.61 -5.06
C TYR A 609 -46.19 -16.66 -3.93
N PRO A 610 -46.92 -17.79 -4.07
CA PRO A 610 -46.96 -18.85 -3.06
C PRO A 610 -45.68 -19.70 -3.00
N GLU A 611 -44.74 -19.48 -3.92
CA GLU A 611 -43.45 -20.17 -4.04
C GLU A 611 -42.30 -19.20 -3.77
N LEU A 612 -41.05 -19.72 -3.80
CA LEU A 612 -39.86 -18.88 -3.67
C LEU A 612 -39.81 -17.84 -4.81
N ALA A 613 -39.72 -16.57 -4.43
CA ALA A 613 -39.66 -15.47 -5.36
C ALA A 613 -38.22 -15.05 -5.66
N GLN A 614 -37.99 -14.63 -6.90
CA GLN A 614 -36.80 -13.88 -7.25
C GLN A 614 -37.00 -12.41 -6.91
N VAL A 615 -36.15 -11.91 -6.03
CA VAL A 615 -36.21 -10.55 -5.50
C VAL A 615 -34.83 -9.91 -5.50
N GLU A 616 -34.83 -8.59 -5.36
CA GLU A 616 -33.66 -7.80 -5.00
C GLU A 616 -34.08 -6.63 -4.14
N VAL A 617 -33.14 -6.03 -3.43
CA VAL A 617 -33.40 -4.81 -2.66
C VAL A 617 -32.88 -3.61 -3.46
N ARG A 618 -33.70 -2.58 -3.57
CA ARG A 618 -33.37 -1.31 -4.21
C ARG A 618 -33.46 -0.16 -3.23
N ALA A 619 -32.61 0.85 -3.41
CA ALA A 619 -32.74 2.10 -2.67
C ALA A 619 -34.05 2.81 -3.05
N SER A 620 -34.67 3.52 -2.11
CA SER A 620 -35.88 4.29 -2.38
C SER A 620 -35.58 5.78 -2.42
N ASP A 621 -35.90 6.42 -3.55
CA ASP A 621 -35.70 7.87 -3.72
C ASP A 621 -34.27 8.33 -3.41
N ALA A 622 -33.30 7.47 -3.73
CA ALA A 622 -31.88 7.71 -3.54
C ALA A 622 -31.07 7.01 -4.64
N PHE A 623 -29.85 7.46 -4.82
CA PHE A 623 -28.84 6.83 -5.66
C PHE A 623 -28.01 5.85 -4.84
N VAL A 624 -27.79 4.66 -5.38
CA VAL A 624 -26.76 3.75 -4.88
C VAL A 624 -25.44 4.17 -5.49
N VAL A 625 -24.47 4.54 -4.65
CA VAL A 625 -23.10 4.92 -5.02
C VAL A 625 -22.20 3.69 -4.84
N GLU A 626 -21.65 3.19 -5.94
CA GLU A 626 -20.79 2.01 -5.95
C GLU A 626 -19.46 2.33 -6.63
N SER A 627 -18.37 1.99 -5.96
CA SER A 627 -17.02 1.98 -6.54
C SER A 627 -16.71 0.59 -7.08
N ARG A 628 -16.09 0.50 -8.26
CA ARG A 628 -15.63 -0.78 -8.81
C ARG A 628 -14.55 -1.42 -7.91
N ARG A 629 -13.78 -0.62 -7.18
CA ARG A 629 -12.71 -1.08 -6.30
C ARG A 629 -13.17 -1.35 -4.87
N SER A 630 -13.91 -0.42 -4.28
CA SER A 630 -14.31 -0.46 -2.86
C SER A 630 -15.72 -1.01 -2.65
N GLY A 631 -16.49 -1.20 -3.73
CA GLY A 631 -17.87 -1.67 -3.69
C GLY A 631 -18.84 -0.62 -3.14
N PHE A 632 -19.94 -1.10 -2.55
CA PHE A 632 -20.96 -0.28 -1.88
C PHE A 632 -20.61 -0.12 -0.40
N LEU A 633 -20.18 1.08 -0.01
CA LEU A 633 -19.88 1.41 1.38
C LEU A 633 -21.16 1.72 2.15
N HIS A 634 -21.30 1.21 3.37
CA HIS A 634 -22.47 1.52 4.21
C HIS A 634 -22.16 1.50 5.71
N PRO A 635 -22.92 2.26 6.52
CA PRO A 635 -22.75 2.29 7.96
C PRO A 635 -23.62 1.24 8.68
N ILE A 636 -24.38 0.42 7.95
CA ILE A 636 -25.34 -0.50 8.56
C ILE A 636 -24.61 -1.68 9.24
N VAL A 637 -25.03 -1.99 10.46
CA VAL A 637 -24.56 -3.12 11.27
C VAL A 637 -25.73 -3.85 11.94
N ARG A 638 -25.46 -5.06 12.43
CA ARG A 638 -26.43 -5.82 13.22
C ARG A 638 -26.47 -5.30 14.66
N GLY A 639 -27.65 -4.85 15.09
CA GLY A 639 -27.97 -4.47 16.47
C GLY A 639 -28.15 -5.66 17.41
N ALA A 640 -28.32 -5.38 18.70
CA ALA A 640 -28.38 -6.40 19.75
C ALA A 640 -29.59 -7.35 19.63
N ASP A 641 -30.68 -6.88 19.05
CA ASP A 641 -31.92 -7.61 18.75
C ASP A 641 -31.91 -8.27 17.35
N GLY A 642 -30.81 -8.13 16.61
CA GLY A 642 -30.69 -8.59 15.23
C GLY A 642 -31.20 -7.59 14.20
N GLU A 643 -31.77 -6.45 14.59
CA GLU A 643 -32.19 -5.41 13.66
C GLU A 643 -31.00 -4.73 12.99
N CYS A 644 -31.17 -4.32 11.75
CA CYS A 644 -30.20 -3.50 11.07
C CYS A 644 -30.27 -2.07 11.61
N THR A 645 -29.13 -1.54 12.05
CA THR A 645 -29.01 -0.22 12.65
C THR A 645 -27.86 0.55 12.02
N VAL A 646 -27.89 1.87 12.09
CA VAL A 646 -26.81 2.73 11.59
C VAL A 646 -25.73 2.84 12.67
N ASP A 647 -24.51 2.40 12.34
CA ASP A 647 -23.33 2.53 13.20
C ASP A 647 -22.75 3.96 13.07
N PRO A 648 -22.72 4.76 14.16
CA PRO A 648 -22.19 6.12 14.13
C PRO A 648 -20.68 6.17 13.84
N ASP A 649 -19.90 5.17 14.27
CA ASP A 649 -18.46 5.15 14.07
C ASP A 649 -18.11 4.91 12.60
N ARG A 650 -18.81 3.96 11.96
CA ARG A 650 -18.69 3.73 10.51
C ARG A 650 -19.16 4.93 9.69
N LEU A 651 -20.21 5.61 10.14
CA LEU A 651 -20.70 6.83 9.50
C LEU A 651 -19.68 7.98 9.62
N ALA A 652 -18.98 8.09 10.75
CA ALA A 652 -17.90 9.04 10.97
C ALA A 652 -16.64 8.73 10.14
N GLN A 653 -16.39 7.44 9.84
CA GLN A 653 -15.36 6.98 8.90
C GLN A 653 -15.72 7.23 7.43
N GLY A 654 -16.88 7.82 7.13
CA GLY A 654 -17.29 8.11 5.77
C GLY A 654 -17.80 6.89 4.99
N LEU A 655 -18.14 5.77 5.64
CA LEU A 655 -18.70 4.59 4.99
C LEU A 655 -20.16 4.85 4.55
N ARG A 656 -20.33 5.58 3.45
CA ARG A 656 -21.62 6.00 2.89
C ARG A 656 -21.73 5.59 1.43
N GLY A 657 -22.92 5.12 1.04
CA GLY A 657 -23.19 4.61 -0.30
C GLY A 657 -24.54 5.03 -0.85
N ARG A 658 -25.29 5.91 -0.16
CA ARG A 658 -26.57 6.46 -0.63
C ARG A 658 -26.45 7.97 -0.81
N ALA A 659 -26.68 8.46 -2.02
CA ALA A 659 -26.77 9.88 -2.32
C ALA A 659 -28.22 10.29 -2.59
N ARG A 660 -28.58 11.52 -2.26
CA ARG A 660 -29.95 12.04 -2.35
C ARG A 660 -29.98 13.43 -2.95
N PHE A 661 -31.14 13.82 -3.46
CA PHE A 661 -31.39 15.18 -3.91
C PHE A 661 -31.25 16.17 -2.75
N ASP A 662 -30.83 17.38 -3.09
CA ASP A 662 -30.68 18.52 -2.18
C ASP A 662 -29.74 18.24 -0.99
N GLN A 663 -28.81 17.29 -1.15
CA GLN A 663 -27.86 16.87 -0.13
C GLN A 663 -26.46 16.68 -0.70
N THR A 664 -25.45 17.06 0.09
CA THR A 664 -24.05 16.72 -0.18
C THR A 664 -23.80 15.27 0.21
N PHE A 665 -23.27 14.50 -0.74
CA PHE A 665 -22.70 13.18 -0.52
C PHE A 665 -21.20 13.30 -0.31
N GLU A 666 -20.68 12.57 0.67
CA GLU A 666 -19.25 12.57 1.03
C GLU A 666 -18.85 11.17 1.55
N ASN A 667 -17.75 10.64 1.01
CA ASN A 667 -17.00 9.52 1.58
C ASN A 667 -15.49 9.78 1.38
N GLU A 668 -14.65 8.81 1.77
CA GLU A 668 -13.17 8.94 1.68
C GLU A 668 -12.62 9.12 0.24
N PHE A 669 -13.43 8.85 -0.80
CA PHE A 669 -13.00 8.87 -2.20
C PHE A 669 -13.61 10.01 -3.02
N ILE A 670 -14.83 10.42 -2.73
CA ILE A 670 -15.61 11.35 -3.54
C ILE A 670 -16.53 12.25 -2.70
N THR A 671 -16.66 13.51 -3.10
CA THR A 671 -17.69 14.44 -2.64
C THR A 671 -18.42 15.10 -3.82
N PHE A 672 -19.74 15.18 -3.75
CA PHE A 672 -20.59 15.90 -4.73
C PHE A 672 -21.93 16.26 -4.08
N ALA A 673 -22.72 17.15 -4.71
CA ALA A 673 -24.09 17.43 -4.30
C ALA A 673 -25.02 17.34 -5.50
N LEU A 674 -26.20 16.73 -5.30
CA LEU A 674 -27.25 16.65 -6.32
C LEU A 674 -28.26 17.78 -6.07
N GLY A 675 -28.70 18.45 -7.13
CA GLY A 675 -29.76 19.45 -7.06
C GLY A 675 -31.15 18.83 -6.90
N GLU A 676 -32.16 19.65 -7.18
CA GLU A 676 -33.57 19.25 -7.02
C GLU A 676 -33.92 18.05 -7.92
N ARG A 677 -34.90 17.26 -7.46
CA ARG A 677 -35.41 16.12 -8.22
C ARG A 677 -36.05 16.57 -9.55
N PRO A 678 -35.56 16.09 -10.70
CA PRO A 678 -36.13 16.44 -12.01
C PRO A 678 -37.55 15.88 -12.19
N PRO A 679 -38.42 16.59 -12.92
CA PRO A 679 -39.81 16.19 -13.10
C PRO A 679 -40.00 14.92 -13.94
N LEU A 680 -39.08 14.64 -14.87
CA LEU A 680 -39.14 13.49 -15.78
C LEU A 680 -38.06 12.44 -15.50
N LEU A 681 -37.51 12.45 -14.27
CA LEU A 681 -36.49 11.51 -13.82
C LEU A 681 -36.94 10.05 -13.98
N SER A 682 -36.14 9.25 -14.69
CA SER A 682 -36.42 7.83 -14.93
C SER A 682 -35.14 7.00 -14.82
N ALA A 683 -34.93 6.40 -13.65
CA ALA A 683 -33.82 5.49 -13.34
C ALA A 683 -32.45 5.85 -13.95
N PRO A 684 -32.00 7.12 -13.93
CA PRO A 684 -30.74 7.47 -14.57
C PRO A 684 -29.54 6.94 -13.79
N THR A 685 -28.43 6.79 -14.50
CA THR A 685 -27.15 6.40 -13.92
C THR A 685 -26.08 7.44 -14.24
N LEU A 686 -25.41 7.99 -13.23
CA LEU A 686 -24.24 8.87 -13.41
C LEU A 686 -22.97 8.05 -13.22
N THR A 687 -21.99 8.29 -14.08
CA THR A 687 -20.68 7.64 -14.00
C THR A 687 -19.57 8.67 -13.88
N PHE A 688 -18.66 8.42 -12.94
CA PHE A 688 -17.37 9.09 -12.81
C PHE A 688 -16.27 8.07 -13.06
N THR A 689 -15.34 8.38 -13.96
CA THR A 689 -14.18 7.52 -14.24
C THR A 689 -12.93 8.26 -13.84
N VAL A 690 -12.24 7.79 -12.80
CA VAL A 690 -10.93 8.31 -12.40
C VAL A 690 -9.87 7.66 -13.30
N ALA A 691 -9.16 8.48 -14.07
CA ALA A 691 -8.20 8.04 -15.07
C ALA A 691 -6.83 8.70 -14.85
N GLU A 692 -5.88 8.38 -15.73
CA GLU A 692 -4.57 9.05 -15.80
C GLU A 692 -3.80 9.01 -14.47
N ILE A 693 -3.97 7.91 -13.73
CA ILE A 693 -3.24 7.65 -12.48
C ILE A 693 -1.83 7.15 -12.81
N PRO A 694 -0.77 7.86 -12.38
CA PRO A 694 0.59 7.38 -12.57
C PRO A 694 0.81 6.08 -11.80
N LEU A 695 1.41 5.08 -12.45
CA LEU A 695 1.75 3.82 -11.79
C LEU A 695 3.09 3.95 -11.06
N PRO A 696 3.23 3.44 -9.82
CA PRO A 696 4.52 3.38 -9.14
C PRO A 696 5.55 2.54 -9.91
N SER A 697 6.80 3.00 -9.92
CA SER A 697 7.98 2.26 -10.37
C SER A 697 8.16 1.02 -9.54
N ARG A 698 8.23 -0.12 -10.22
CA ARG A 698 8.54 -1.41 -9.61
C ARG A 698 9.22 -2.33 -10.60
N VAL A 699 10.03 -3.24 -10.07
CA VAL A 699 10.69 -4.29 -10.84
C VAL A 699 10.15 -5.63 -10.41
N ASP A 700 9.63 -6.42 -11.37
CA ASP A 700 9.21 -7.80 -11.14
C ASP A 700 10.42 -8.74 -11.23
N VAL A 701 10.96 -9.16 -10.08
CA VAL A 701 12.14 -10.02 -10.01
C VAL A 701 11.83 -11.43 -10.54
N SER A 702 10.57 -11.88 -10.43
CA SER A 702 10.16 -13.23 -10.84
C SER A 702 10.21 -13.48 -12.34
N SER A 703 10.28 -12.41 -13.13
CA SER A 703 10.28 -12.43 -14.61
C SER A 703 11.65 -12.10 -15.23
N ILE A 704 12.66 -11.77 -14.42
CA ILE A 704 13.97 -11.36 -14.94
C ILE A 704 14.70 -12.56 -15.53
N GLY A 705 15.06 -12.48 -16.81
CA GLY A 705 15.98 -13.42 -17.46
C GLY A 705 15.41 -14.79 -17.85
N THR A 706 14.13 -15.08 -17.59
CA THR A 706 13.49 -16.34 -18.02
C THR A 706 12.07 -16.11 -18.56
N SER A 707 11.58 -17.01 -19.42
CA SER A 707 10.22 -16.96 -19.97
C SER A 707 9.17 -17.58 -19.04
N SER A 708 9.57 -18.07 -17.86
CA SER A 708 8.72 -18.71 -16.87
C SER A 708 8.76 -17.95 -15.55
N SER A 709 7.62 -17.47 -15.06
CA SER A 709 7.52 -16.88 -13.73
C SER A 709 7.62 -17.97 -12.66
N ALA A 710 8.76 -18.06 -11.98
CA ALA A 710 8.88 -18.85 -10.76
C ALA A 710 8.47 -17.98 -9.56
N SER A 711 7.84 -18.55 -8.52
CA SER A 711 7.54 -17.79 -7.31
C SER A 711 8.85 -17.40 -6.62
N SER A 712 9.18 -16.11 -6.65
CA SER A 712 10.35 -15.52 -6.01
C SER A 712 9.97 -15.04 -4.60
N LEU A 713 10.73 -15.46 -3.59
CA LEU A 713 10.63 -14.97 -2.21
C LEU A 713 11.86 -14.13 -1.89
N LEU A 714 11.72 -12.82 -2.13
CA LEU A 714 12.78 -11.86 -1.90
C LEU A 714 13.14 -11.83 -0.41
N SER A 715 14.40 -12.09 -0.10
CA SER A 715 14.89 -12.22 1.27
C SER A 715 15.78 -11.04 1.69
N ARG A 716 16.56 -10.48 0.76
CA ARG A 716 17.46 -9.36 0.99
C ARG A 716 17.65 -8.55 -0.29
N ILE A 717 17.87 -7.25 -0.14
CA ILE A 717 18.34 -6.36 -1.19
C ILE A 717 19.65 -5.73 -0.70
N VAL A 718 20.63 -5.56 -1.60
CA VAL A 718 21.89 -4.89 -1.34
C VAL A 718 22.19 -3.95 -2.50
N TYR A 719 22.49 -2.68 -2.20
CA TYR A 719 23.02 -1.75 -3.17
C TYR A 719 24.54 -1.74 -3.10
N ASN A 720 25.22 -1.75 -4.25
CA ASN A 720 26.67 -1.66 -4.34
C ASN A 720 27.05 -0.31 -4.96
N GLU A 721 27.81 0.49 -4.22
CA GLU A 721 28.22 1.83 -4.64
C GLU A 721 29.33 1.81 -5.70
N VAL A 722 30.09 0.71 -5.82
CA VAL A 722 31.23 0.60 -6.76
C VAL A 722 30.75 0.45 -8.20
N ASP A 723 29.75 -0.39 -8.44
CA ASP A 723 29.19 -0.61 -9.78
C ASP A 723 27.79 0.00 -9.96
N GLU A 724 27.30 0.67 -8.92
CA GLU A 724 26.01 1.34 -8.82
C GLU A 724 24.80 0.42 -9.07
N ARG A 725 24.91 -0.88 -8.75
CA ARG A 725 23.84 -1.86 -8.99
C ARG A 725 23.12 -2.29 -7.72
N LEU A 726 21.84 -2.60 -7.90
CA LEU A 726 21.01 -3.23 -6.88
C LEU A 726 20.98 -4.75 -7.10
N TYR A 727 21.42 -5.49 -6.09
CA TYR A 727 21.39 -6.94 -6.05
C TYR A 727 20.24 -7.42 -5.16
N VAL A 728 19.53 -8.44 -5.65
CA VAL A 728 18.40 -9.04 -4.94
C VAL A 728 18.70 -10.50 -4.66
N VAL A 729 18.58 -10.91 -3.40
CA VAL A 729 18.77 -12.29 -2.97
C VAL A 729 17.39 -12.94 -2.81
N ASP A 730 17.12 -13.94 -3.65
CA ASP A 730 15.90 -14.72 -3.67
C ASP A 730 16.09 -16.08 -3.00
N GLN A 731 15.04 -16.59 -2.36
CA GLN A 731 14.90 -17.98 -1.99
C GLN A 731 14.04 -18.70 -3.03
N ALA A 732 14.71 -19.31 -4.02
CA ALA A 732 14.02 -20.18 -4.96
C ALA A 732 13.33 -21.32 -4.20
N ARG A 733 11.99 -21.39 -4.28
CA ARG A 733 11.28 -22.61 -3.87
C ARG A 733 11.63 -23.69 -4.89
N VAL A 734 12.48 -24.64 -4.49
CA VAL A 734 12.59 -25.89 -5.23
C VAL A 734 11.20 -26.55 -5.17
N GLY A 735 10.53 -26.58 -6.32
CA GLY A 735 9.22 -27.20 -6.49
C GLY A 735 9.28 -28.71 -6.36
#